data_AF-A0A9W8Y784-F1
#
_entry.id   AF-A0A9W8Y784-F1
#
_cell.length_a   1.000
_cell.length_b   1.000
_cell.length_c   1.000
_cell.angle_alpha   90.00
_cell.angle_beta   90.00
_cell.angle_gamma   90.00
#
_symmetry.space_group_name_H-M   'P 1'
#
loop_
_entity.id
_entity.type
_entity.pdbx_description
1 polymer ?
#
loop_
_entity_poly.entity_id
_entity_poly.type
_entity_poly.pdbx_seq_one_letter_code
_entity_poly.pdbx_strand_id
1 'polypeptide(L)'
;MNLFLRQTWALIRKNLLLICIRRPIYTFIRALVIPLVIVLVVGYSKNFFASPQHWGVSSPHDVRSLKEGLGATPGHDIVGFVDNGMKDGEVAAVIESLSKEIRDAGKTPRTYNSSWSLAEECRTDTKGVSPCYGAVVFLSSPSEGSNESSVGYWNYTLRGTGSGNIDVSNDMNGPEKHLLPLQRALDMEILRQSRLNGTSQSLPDVDIILYTDQDQTALDDSRTSNYLMLAIYAFGPIFVFALVDLVYHMTSFVARERELGMSGLIDTMISGGSSVRGRIVRQIATYISFTVVYFLSWLAVGIVIAKVVLPVHSRALPVGFLILAGLSLTSFSLFGASFFKKAQLSGSIMTVIIVVGAILPVVIFEQTKVICAVLSIIFPSSNLSYFLTGLATFEAANKPVDMMNFTFESDSDNRNFRLPLYSHWVIVVVHILVFPALAFAVEHVLFSTASPHRRFAPPENSGDPTVVLSGFSKTYRPSILTRIFKRGKDVRAVQGLDLQAYRGQILCLLGPNGCGKSTTLNCISGDQKVSCGNIIIDPTGGLGYAPQKNVIWPELTVEEHIRIFSDLKCLSAVNEEVVHDLAKGVDLLKKLRAQAKTLSGGQKRKLQMAMMFAGGSAVCCVDEVSTGLDPISRRRIWEILLAERQRRTIIMTTHFLDEADYLADDIAIMYKGTLRAAGTAASLKHQYGDGYTIKLPYETDVNIQLPGSVQTEHSRHQTVYRVTSAAIAAGLTERLEEHQLRDYQISGPTMEELFLKVTGDKIHTSETVASKEETTNAKDESVTVDITDTEYELDAGRPISVFKQWSILFGKRLRILKRRYVPYFVAVAFAIVGAAIAPLLIKSFKEPIACPTLESLVDNSELRSDFGTSYYGSSPYGDSDTSSIYQKVYVLGPASKLNDSTISDRVEIMANVYSKNHTKSYSADYPRGYSNGSQIVEQMLLVNTYDEFSHAVQNNWKAQAERYALEDSFSPYSTLKGGIWLGDKESTPTIMANVRQIDYFAEITNFANLMFSGMPISTAFDNFASTTIPSLIDFTPLMFIVYYGLIMCWYVTFLILSNTEQVTQLFDGAYMILNGARADRFV
;
A
#
# COMPACT_ATOMS: atom_id res chain seq x y z
N MET A 1 0.93 21.92 35.61
CA MET A 1 1.26 21.34 34.28
C MET A 1 1.75 22.45 33.37
N ASN A 2 2.92 22.33 32.74
CA ASN A 2 3.44 23.34 31.79
C ASN A 2 2.39 23.65 30.71
N LEU A 3 2.19 24.93 30.39
CA LEU A 3 1.22 25.40 29.38
C LEU A 3 1.37 24.65 28.04
N PHE A 4 2.62 24.41 27.63
CA PHE A 4 2.97 23.65 26.43
C PHE A 4 2.46 22.20 26.45
N LEU A 5 2.59 21.51 27.59
CA LEU A 5 2.10 20.14 27.75
C LEU A 5 0.57 20.10 27.72
N ARG A 6 -0.11 21.06 28.35
CA ARG A 6 -1.58 21.13 28.29
C ARG A 6 -2.09 21.37 26.86
N GLN A 7 -1.47 22.29 26.13
CA GLN A 7 -1.83 22.58 24.74
C GLN A 7 -1.63 21.36 23.84
N THR A 8 -0.49 20.68 23.98
CA THR A 8 -0.20 19.44 23.25
C THR A 8 -1.22 18.34 23.61
N TRP A 9 -1.51 18.15 24.89
CA TRP A 9 -2.49 17.17 25.35
C TRP A 9 -3.91 17.45 24.85
N ALA A 10 -4.34 18.72 24.83
CA ALA A 10 -5.65 19.11 24.31
C ALA A 10 -5.81 18.72 22.82
N LEU A 11 -4.78 18.94 22.00
CA LEU A 11 -4.79 18.53 20.59
C LEU A 11 -4.67 17.02 20.41
N ILE A 12 -3.89 16.31 21.25
CA ILE A 12 -3.84 14.85 21.24
C ILE A 12 -5.22 14.28 21.55
N ARG A 13 -5.88 14.75 22.62
CA ARG A 13 -7.23 14.35 22.98
C ARG A 13 -8.21 14.60 21.83
N LYS A 14 -8.13 15.76 21.18
CA LYS A 14 -8.94 16.07 19.99
C LYS A 14 -8.70 15.07 18.87
N ASN A 15 -7.44 14.77 18.54
CA ASN A 15 -7.09 13.83 17.47
C ASN A 15 -7.62 12.43 17.78
N LEU A 16 -7.40 11.92 18.99
CA LEU A 16 -7.89 10.61 19.43
C LEU A 16 -9.42 10.53 19.45
N LEU A 17 -10.11 11.61 19.84
CA LEU A 17 -11.57 11.67 19.80
C LEU A 17 -12.10 11.55 18.37
N LEU A 18 -11.49 12.28 17.42
CA LEU A 18 -11.86 12.19 16.00
C LEU A 18 -11.55 10.80 15.41
N ILE A 19 -10.39 10.23 15.71
CA ILE A 19 -9.91 8.99 15.08
C ILE A 19 -10.52 7.75 15.75
N CYS A 20 -10.45 7.64 17.08
CA CYS A 20 -10.86 6.44 17.81
C CYS A 20 -12.34 6.46 18.19
N ILE A 21 -12.90 7.61 18.59
CA ILE A 21 -14.26 7.68 19.16
C ILE A 21 -15.32 7.94 18.10
N ARG A 22 -15.08 8.88 17.16
CA ARG A 22 -16.05 9.17 16.10
C ARG A 22 -16.07 8.13 14.98
N ARG A 23 -14.98 7.37 14.82
CA ARG A 23 -14.82 6.39 13.73
C ARG A 23 -14.19 5.05 14.22
N PRO A 24 -14.72 4.40 15.27
CA PRO A 24 -14.06 3.26 15.92
C PRO A 24 -13.88 2.07 14.98
N ILE A 25 -14.94 1.68 14.27
CA ILE A 25 -14.94 0.53 13.35
C ILE A 25 -13.97 0.77 12.19
N TYR A 26 -14.05 1.95 11.58
CA TYR A 26 -13.21 2.30 10.45
C TYR A 26 -11.73 2.36 10.82
N THR A 27 -11.40 2.98 11.96
CA THR A 27 -10.03 3.03 12.48
C THR A 27 -9.53 1.65 12.86
N PHE A 28 -10.35 0.79 13.47
CA PHE A 28 -9.96 -0.59 13.80
C PHE A 28 -9.65 -1.41 12.53
N ILE A 29 -10.51 -1.34 11.52
CA ILE A 29 -10.32 -2.04 10.25
C ILE A 29 -9.04 -1.57 9.56
N ARG A 30 -8.85 -0.25 9.45
CA ARG A 30 -7.71 0.35 8.77
C ARG A 30 -6.39 0.16 9.50
N ALA A 31 -6.37 0.45 10.79
CA ALA A 31 -5.15 0.40 11.57
C ALA A 31 -4.73 -1.04 11.86
N LEU A 32 -5.65 -1.96 12.14
CA LEU A 32 -5.29 -3.32 12.60
C LEU A 32 -5.65 -4.42 11.61
N VAL A 33 -6.92 -4.51 11.18
CA VAL A 33 -7.41 -5.68 10.43
C VAL A 33 -6.74 -5.78 9.06
N ILE A 34 -6.71 -4.70 8.29
CA ILE A 34 -6.15 -4.71 6.93
C ILE A 34 -4.66 -5.08 6.93
N PRO A 35 -3.78 -4.42 7.72
CA PRO A 35 -2.36 -4.80 7.79
C PRO A 35 -2.16 -6.26 8.21
N LEU A 36 -2.94 -6.74 9.18
CA LEU A 36 -2.83 -8.10 9.69
C LEU A 36 -3.29 -9.15 8.67
N VAL A 37 -4.41 -8.92 7.97
CA VAL A 37 -4.89 -9.79 6.89
C VAL A 37 -3.88 -9.85 5.76
N ILE A 38 -3.33 -8.70 5.35
CA ILE A 38 -2.28 -8.63 4.31
C ILE A 38 -1.10 -9.52 4.68
N VAL A 39 -0.59 -9.38 5.91
CA VAL A 39 0.61 -10.11 6.35
C VAL A 39 0.33 -11.58 6.61
N LEU A 40 -0.87 -11.95 7.09
CA LEU A 40 -1.26 -13.35 7.26
C LEU A 40 -1.42 -14.06 5.91
N VAL A 41 -2.09 -13.44 4.94
CA VAL A 41 -2.25 -14.01 3.60
C VAL A 41 -0.88 -14.24 2.96
N VAL A 42 0.03 -13.27 3.10
CA VAL A 42 1.39 -13.41 2.59
C VAL A 42 2.16 -14.47 3.37
N GLY A 43 2.20 -14.43 4.70
CA GLY A 43 2.98 -15.36 5.52
C GLY A 43 2.54 -16.82 5.40
N TYR A 44 1.24 -17.08 5.21
CA TYR A 44 0.71 -18.43 4.99
C TYR A 44 0.73 -18.86 3.52
N SER A 45 1.18 -18.02 2.60
CA SER A 45 1.16 -18.36 1.19
C SER A 45 2.07 -19.55 0.84
N LYS A 46 3.08 -19.84 1.66
CA LYS A 46 3.93 -21.03 1.56
C LYS A 46 3.13 -22.34 1.52
N ASN A 47 1.99 -22.40 2.20
CA ASN A 47 1.14 -23.59 2.26
C ASN A 47 0.24 -23.74 1.03
N PHE A 48 -0.04 -22.67 0.29
CA PHE A 48 -0.88 -22.73 -0.92
C PHE A 48 -0.10 -23.22 -2.15
N PHE A 49 1.22 -23.05 -2.16
CA PHE A 49 2.08 -23.39 -3.30
C PHE A 49 2.82 -24.71 -3.13
N ALA A 50 2.84 -25.29 -1.93
CA ALA A 50 3.45 -26.58 -1.70
C ALA A 50 2.54 -27.71 -2.22
N SER A 51 3.02 -28.48 -3.18
CA SER A 51 2.40 -29.76 -3.52
C SER A 51 2.39 -30.69 -2.30
N PRO A 52 1.32 -31.47 -2.08
CA PRO A 52 1.31 -32.51 -1.05
C PRO A 52 2.39 -33.53 -1.40
N GLN A 53 3.42 -33.58 -0.56
CA GLN A 53 4.53 -34.52 -0.66
C GLN A 53 4.80 -35.02 0.75
N HIS A 54 5.03 -36.33 0.86
CA HIS A 54 5.40 -37.00 2.10
C HIS A 54 6.71 -37.73 1.87
N TRP A 55 7.76 -37.28 2.54
CA TRP A 55 9.09 -37.91 2.53
C TRP A 55 9.20 -38.88 3.69
N GLY A 56 10.00 -39.94 3.50
CA GLY A 56 10.15 -41.00 4.48
C GLY A 56 10.38 -42.36 3.82
N VAL A 57 9.91 -43.40 4.50
CA VAL A 57 9.96 -44.81 4.06
C VAL A 57 8.54 -45.34 4.00
N SER A 58 8.18 -46.04 2.92
CA SER A 58 6.84 -46.61 2.70
C SER A 58 6.70 -47.96 3.42
N SER A 59 5.45 -48.38 3.64
CA SER A 59 5.18 -49.78 3.99
C SER A 59 5.41 -50.69 2.79
N PRO A 60 5.89 -51.93 2.98
CA PRO A 60 5.99 -52.92 1.90
C PRO A 60 4.65 -53.10 1.19
N HIS A 61 4.65 -53.03 -0.14
CA HIS A 61 3.47 -53.22 -0.99
C HIS A 61 3.84 -53.88 -2.32
N ASP A 62 2.86 -54.48 -3.00
CA ASP A 62 3.06 -55.15 -4.29
C ASP A 62 3.31 -54.17 -5.44
N VAL A 63 4.24 -54.49 -6.35
CA VAL A 63 4.38 -53.73 -7.60
C VAL A 63 3.16 -53.95 -8.49
N ARG A 64 2.52 -52.84 -8.90
CA ARG A 64 1.35 -52.86 -9.78
C ARG A 64 1.57 -53.64 -11.08
N SER A 65 0.51 -54.28 -11.55
CA SER A 65 0.48 -54.88 -12.88
C SER A 65 0.47 -53.81 -13.97
N LEU A 66 0.98 -54.13 -15.17
CA LEU A 66 0.97 -53.21 -16.31
C LEU A 66 -0.46 -52.75 -16.65
N LYS A 67 -1.45 -53.64 -16.54
CA LYS A 67 -2.86 -53.34 -16.76
C LYS A 67 -3.41 -52.29 -15.77
N GLU A 68 -3.05 -52.39 -14.49
CA GLU A 68 -3.45 -51.41 -13.47
C GLU A 68 -2.72 -50.07 -13.65
N GLY A 69 -1.43 -50.10 -13.99
CA GLY A 69 -0.64 -48.91 -14.29
C GLY A 69 -1.22 -48.11 -15.46
N LEU A 70 -1.47 -48.78 -16.59
CA LEU A 70 -2.07 -48.17 -17.79
C LEU A 70 -3.48 -47.60 -17.53
N GLY A 71 -4.26 -48.23 -16.64
CA GLY A 71 -5.59 -47.78 -16.24
C GLY A 71 -5.56 -46.58 -15.27
N ALA A 72 -4.53 -46.47 -14.44
CA ALA A 72 -4.38 -45.41 -13.43
C ALA A 72 -3.94 -44.05 -14.01
N THR A 73 -3.52 -44.01 -15.29
CA THR A 73 -2.90 -42.84 -15.93
C THR A 73 -3.74 -42.32 -17.12
N PRO A 74 -4.70 -41.40 -16.87
CA PRO A 74 -5.49 -40.80 -17.93
C PRO A 74 -4.64 -39.84 -18.78
N GLY A 75 -4.79 -39.90 -20.11
CA GLY A 75 -4.10 -39.01 -21.08
C GLY A 75 -2.76 -39.51 -21.62
N HIS A 76 -2.22 -40.60 -21.08
CA HIS A 76 -1.02 -41.28 -21.58
C HIS A 76 -1.42 -42.47 -22.44
N ASP A 77 -1.71 -42.25 -23.72
CA ASP A 77 -2.34 -43.27 -24.57
C ASP A 77 -1.34 -44.10 -25.40
N ILE A 78 -0.09 -43.66 -25.49
CA ILE A 78 0.93 -44.28 -26.34
C ILE A 78 1.97 -45.02 -25.48
N VAL A 79 2.30 -46.26 -25.84
CA VAL A 79 3.49 -46.96 -25.33
C VAL A 79 4.44 -47.18 -26.50
N GLY A 80 5.65 -46.62 -26.42
CA GLY A 80 6.60 -46.60 -27.52
C GLY A 80 7.60 -47.76 -27.50
N PHE A 81 7.92 -48.31 -28.67
CA PHE A 81 8.97 -49.32 -28.84
C PHE A 81 9.94 -48.91 -29.94
N VAL A 82 11.24 -49.10 -29.73
CA VAL A 82 12.27 -48.96 -30.77
C VAL A 82 13.02 -50.29 -30.87
N ASP A 83 12.91 -50.94 -32.03
CA ASP A 83 13.47 -52.27 -32.31
C ASP A 83 14.93 -52.22 -32.82
N ASN A 84 15.44 -51.03 -33.17
CA ASN A 84 16.78 -50.81 -33.74
C ASN A 84 17.13 -51.77 -34.89
N GLY A 85 16.13 -52.15 -35.69
CA GLY A 85 16.31 -53.06 -36.85
C GLY A 85 16.23 -54.56 -36.54
N MET A 86 16.00 -54.96 -35.29
CA MET A 86 15.80 -56.36 -34.87
C MET A 86 14.34 -56.80 -35.06
N LYS A 87 13.97 -57.13 -36.30
CA LYS A 87 12.55 -57.35 -36.69
C LYS A 87 12.07 -58.80 -36.70
N ASP A 88 12.99 -59.77 -36.75
CA ASP A 88 12.66 -61.18 -37.02
C ASP A 88 13.10 -62.16 -35.92
N GLY A 89 13.49 -61.67 -34.73
CA GLY A 89 13.96 -62.50 -33.61
C GLY A 89 13.29 -62.23 -32.27
N GLU A 90 14.03 -62.48 -31.17
CA GLU A 90 13.50 -62.50 -29.80
C GLU A 90 12.92 -61.14 -29.40
N VAL A 91 13.50 -60.03 -29.89
CA VAL A 91 13.01 -58.68 -29.61
C VAL A 91 11.61 -58.45 -30.20
N ALA A 92 11.36 -58.93 -31.42
CA ALA A 92 10.06 -58.79 -32.08
C ALA A 92 8.96 -59.58 -31.34
N ALA A 93 9.29 -60.77 -30.84
CA ALA A 93 8.36 -61.59 -30.05
C ALA A 93 7.97 -60.93 -28.72
N VAL A 94 8.94 -60.29 -28.04
CA VAL A 94 8.68 -59.52 -26.80
C VAL A 94 7.76 -58.32 -27.09
N ILE A 95 8.07 -57.54 -28.14
CA ILE A 95 7.26 -56.38 -28.54
C ILE A 95 5.83 -56.81 -28.91
N GLU A 96 5.64 -57.92 -29.62
CA GLU A 96 4.31 -58.41 -30.00
C GLU A 96 3.48 -58.84 -28.79
N SER A 97 4.07 -59.57 -27.83
CA SER A 97 3.39 -60.00 -26.61
C SER A 97 2.95 -58.81 -25.76
N LEU A 98 3.85 -57.84 -25.51
CA LEU A 98 3.53 -56.63 -24.76
C LEU A 98 2.51 -55.75 -25.49
N SER A 99 2.62 -55.63 -26.82
CA SER A 99 1.65 -54.88 -27.63
C SER A 99 0.23 -55.43 -27.50
N LYS A 100 0.08 -56.75 -27.34
CA LYS A 100 -1.22 -57.37 -27.08
C LYS A 100 -1.78 -56.96 -25.72
N GLU A 101 -0.97 -57.04 -24.66
CA GLU A 101 -1.39 -56.64 -23.30
C GLU A 101 -1.76 -55.13 -23.23
N ILE A 102 -1.01 -54.27 -23.92
CA ILE A 102 -1.27 -52.83 -24.00
C ILE A 102 -2.59 -52.53 -24.73
N ARG A 103 -2.89 -53.26 -25.81
CA ARG A 103 -4.18 -53.14 -26.54
C ARG A 103 -5.35 -53.62 -25.68
N ASP A 104 -5.17 -54.71 -24.95
CA ASP A 104 -6.18 -55.26 -24.04
C ASP A 104 -6.48 -54.31 -22.86
N ALA A 105 -5.50 -53.46 -22.49
CA ALA A 105 -5.68 -52.37 -21.52
C ALA A 105 -6.27 -51.08 -22.12
N GLY A 106 -6.60 -51.05 -23.42
CA GLY A 106 -7.22 -49.91 -24.10
C GLY A 106 -6.25 -48.80 -24.52
N LYS A 107 -4.95 -49.11 -24.64
CA LYS A 107 -3.87 -48.18 -25.00
C LYS A 107 -3.25 -48.53 -26.35
N THR A 108 -2.48 -47.61 -26.94
CA THR A 108 -1.92 -47.76 -28.29
C THR A 108 -0.42 -48.10 -28.24
N PRO A 109 -0.02 -49.36 -28.54
CA PRO A 109 1.39 -49.68 -28.72
C PRO A 109 1.88 -49.15 -30.07
N ARG A 110 3.07 -48.53 -30.10
CA ARG A 110 3.60 -47.87 -31.29
C ARG A 110 5.08 -48.15 -31.46
N THR A 111 5.47 -48.64 -32.63
CA THR A 111 6.87 -48.93 -32.96
C THR A 111 7.45 -47.79 -33.79
N TYR A 112 8.67 -47.38 -33.45
CA TYR A 112 9.39 -46.26 -34.03
C TYR A 112 10.68 -46.74 -34.71
N ASN A 113 11.00 -46.16 -35.87
CA ASN A 113 12.20 -46.52 -36.63
C ASN A 113 13.49 -45.91 -36.05
N SER A 114 13.38 -44.88 -35.22
CA SER A 114 14.51 -44.21 -34.58
C SER A 114 14.10 -43.57 -33.24
N SER A 115 15.03 -43.47 -32.29
CA SER A 115 14.79 -42.80 -31.02
C SER A 115 14.43 -41.31 -31.16
N TRP A 116 14.80 -40.68 -32.29
CA TRP A 116 14.36 -39.32 -32.60
C TRP A 116 12.84 -39.23 -32.82
N SER A 117 12.28 -40.13 -33.63
CA SER A 117 10.84 -40.15 -33.89
C SER A 117 10.01 -40.42 -32.62
N LEU A 118 10.57 -41.23 -31.72
CA LEU A 118 10.03 -41.43 -30.37
C LEU A 118 10.10 -40.14 -29.53
N ALA A 119 11.24 -39.47 -29.51
CA ALA A 119 11.44 -38.23 -28.76
C ALA A 119 10.55 -37.06 -29.25
N GLU A 120 10.25 -37.00 -30.54
CA GLU A 120 9.39 -35.96 -31.12
C GLU A 120 7.92 -36.12 -30.70
N GLU A 121 7.39 -37.35 -30.72
CA GLU A 121 5.99 -37.62 -30.37
C GLU A 121 5.77 -37.74 -28.86
N CYS A 122 6.73 -38.32 -28.12
CA CYS A 122 6.66 -38.50 -26.67
C CYS A 122 7.24 -37.33 -25.84
N ARG A 123 7.49 -36.17 -26.46
CA ARG A 123 8.00 -34.99 -25.74
C ARG A 123 7.06 -34.54 -24.62
N THR A 124 7.61 -34.08 -23.51
CA THR A 124 6.80 -33.49 -22.44
C THR A 124 6.35 -32.08 -22.81
N ASP A 125 5.13 -31.72 -22.43
CA ASP A 125 4.63 -30.35 -22.52
C ASP A 125 5.31 -29.41 -21.51
N THR A 126 4.88 -28.14 -21.47
CA THR A 126 5.40 -27.13 -20.53
C THR A 126 5.10 -27.43 -19.06
N LYS A 127 4.25 -28.42 -18.77
CA LYS A 127 3.94 -28.92 -17.43
C LYS A 127 4.68 -30.22 -17.10
N GLY A 128 5.52 -30.74 -18.01
CA GLY A 128 6.26 -31.98 -17.82
C GLY A 128 5.44 -33.26 -18.10
N VAL A 129 4.25 -33.14 -18.70
CA VAL A 129 3.38 -34.29 -19.02
C VAL A 129 3.64 -34.76 -20.45
N SER A 130 3.89 -36.06 -20.64
CA SER A 130 4.05 -36.69 -21.96
C SER A 130 2.74 -37.34 -22.43
N PRO A 131 2.42 -37.34 -23.74
CA PRO A 131 1.32 -38.16 -24.28
C PRO A 131 1.64 -39.68 -24.22
N CYS A 132 2.90 -40.04 -24.00
CA CYS A 132 3.34 -41.42 -23.87
C CYS A 132 3.34 -41.85 -22.39
N TYR A 133 2.96 -43.10 -22.14
CA TYR A 133 3.00 -43.73 -20.83
C TYR A 133 4.43 -44.12 -20.45
N GLY A 134 5.19 -44.62 -21.43
CA GLY A 134 6.57 -45.06 -21.32
C GLY A 134 7.03 -45.59 -22.67
N ALA A 135 8.34 -45.74 -22.85
CA ALA A 135 8.90 -46.32 -24.05
C ALA A 135 10.11 -47.21 -23.77
N VAL A 136 10.33 -48.19 -24.63
CA VAL A 136 11.42 -49.15 -24.52
C VAL A 136 12.27 -49.07 -25.79
N VAL A 137 13.57 -48.86 -25.62
CA VAL A 137 14.56 -48.84 -26.71
C VAL A 137 15.44 -50.08 -26.56
N PHE A 138 15.29 -51.05 -27.46
CA PHE A 138 16.10 -52.27 -27.45
C PHE A 138 17.46 -52.03 -28.13
N LEU A 139 18.55 -52.42 -27.48
CA LEU A 139 19.92 -52.26 -27.99
C LEU A 139 20.52 -53.61 -28.41
N SER A 140 20.32 -54.66 -27.60
CA SER A 140 20.77 -56.03 -27.92
C SER A 140 19.91 -57.09 -27.23
N SER A 141 19.88 -58.28 -27.80
CA SER A 141 19.42 -59.53 -27.19
C SER A 141 20.56 -60.56 -27.19
N PRO A 142 20.43 -61.70 -26.49
CA PRO A 142 21.45 -62.75 -26.51
C PRO A 142 21.76 -63.29 -27.91
N SER A 143 20.78 -63.25 -28.83
CA SER A 143 20.91 -63.75 -30.20
C SER A 143 21.04 -62.67 -31.28
N GLU A 144 20.70 -61.42 -30.99
CA GLU A 144 20.66 -60.30 -31.94
C GLU A 144 21.38 -59.06 -31.38
N GLY A 145 22.12 -58.32 -32.20
CA GLY A 145 22.80 -57.09 -31.76
C GLY A 145 23.33 -56.27 -32.93
N SER A 146 23.61 -54.99 -32.68
CA SER A 146 24.26 -54.08 -33.63
C SER A 146 25.79 -54.32 -33.69
N ASN A 147 26.48 -53.81 -34.73
CA ASN A 147 27.94 -53.89 -34.83
C ASN A 147 28.71 -53.16 -33.69
N GLU A 148 28.01 -52.33 -32.92
CA GLU A 148 28.56 -51.47 -31.86
C GLU A 148 28.19 -51.98 -30.44
N SER A 149 27.22 -52.90 -30.30
CA SER A 149 26.81 -53.52 -29.03
C SER A 149 27.36 -54.95 -28.85
N SER A 150 27.76 -55.31 -27.62
CA SER A 150 28.28 -56.66 -27.34
C SER A 150 27.16 -57.70 -27.24
N VAL A 151 27.18 -58.70 -28.11
CA VAL A 151 26.28 -59.85 -28.12
C VAL A 151 26.49 -60.70 -26.85
N GLY A 152 25.40 -61.15 -26.21
CA GLY A 152 25.46 -62.10 -25.09
C GLY A 152 24.50 -61.87 -23.93
N TYR A 153 23.77 -60.75 -23.90
CA TYR A 153 22.77 -60.43 -22.86
C TYR A 153 21.73 -59.43 -23.38
N TRP A 154 20.61 -59.31 -22.66
CA TRP A 154 19.57 -58.33 -22.96
C TRP A 154 20.01 -56.93 -22.55
N ASN A 155 19.93 -55.97 -23.47
CA ASN A 155 20.23 -54.56 -23.20
C ASN A 155 19.11 -53.67 -23.75
N TYR A 156 18.44 -52.93 -22.87
CA TYR A 156 17.41 -51.98 -23.26
C TYR A 156 17.44 -50.72 -22.40
N THR A 157 16.95 -49.61 -22.97
CA THR A 157 16.77 -48.34 -22.27
C THR A 157 15.28 -48.05 -22.10
N LEU A 158 14.85 -47.84 -20.86
CA LEU A 158 13.50 -47.35 -20.55
C LEU A 158 13.48 -45.84 -20.63
N ARG A 159 12.48 -45.30 -21.33
CA ARG A 159 12.20 -43.87 -21.40
C ARG A 159 10.87 -43.57 -20.76
N GLY A 160 10.84 -42.63 -19.82
CA GLY A 160 9.64 -42.30 -19.06
C GLY A 160 9.71 -40.91 -18.43
N THR A 161 8.59 -40.46 -17.86
CA THR A 161 8.58 -39.26 -17.02
C THR A 161 8.92 -39.66 -15.59
N GLY A 162 10.12 -39.33 -15.15
CA GLY A 162 10.56 -39.61 -13.78
C GLY A 162 10.23 -38.53 -12.75
N SER A 163 9.99 -37.29 -13.18
CA SER A 163 9.83 -36.15 -12.28
C SER A 163 8.37 -35.93 -11.87
N GLY A 164 8.11 -35.86 -10.56
CA GLY A 164 6.77 -35.61 -10.01
C GLY A 164 6.77 -35.38 -8.50
N ASN A 165 5.60 -35.05 -7.95
CA ASN A 165 5.41 -34.97 -6.51
C ASN A 165 5.57 -36.36 -5.89
N ILE A 166 6.43 -36.47 -4.89
CA ILE A 166 6.72 -37.74 -4.21
C ILE A 166 5.85 -37.83 -2.96
N ASP A 167 5.09 -38.91 -2.89
CA ASP A 167 4.30 -39.27 -1.72
C ASP A 167 4.61 -40.71 -1.37
N VAL A 168 5.42 -40.91 -0.34
CA VAL A 168 5.81 -42.26 0.10
C VAL A 168 4.66 -42.96 0.87
N SER A 169 3.64 -42.21 1.31
CA SER A 169 2.50 -42.76 2.05
C SER A 169 1.38 -43.30 1.17
N ASN A 170 1.33 -42.87 -0.08
CA ASN A 170 0.39 -43.34 -1.08
C ASN A 170 1.16 -43.84 -2.30
N ASP A 171 0.70 -44.94 -2.89
CA ASP A 171 1.24 -45.61 -4.07
C ASP A 171 1.15 -44.76 -5.37
N MET A 172 1.09 -43.43 -5.29
CA MET A 172 0.73 -42.53 -6.38
C MET A 172 1.95 -41.91 -7.09
N ASN A 173 3.14 -42.45 -6.86
CA ASN A 173 4.40 -41.93 -7.38
C ASN A 173 4.53 -42.13 -8.91
N GLY A 174 5.24 -41.22 -9.57
CA GLY A 174 5.46 -41.28 -11.03
C GLY A 174 6.10 -42.58 -11.51
N PRO A 175 7.24 -43.02 -10.91
CA PRO A 175 7.90 -44.27 -11.27
C PRO A 175 6.99 -45.49 -11.06
N GLU A 176 6.19 -45.47 -10.00
CA GLU A 176 5.29 -46.55 -9.60
C GLU A 176 4.05 -46.68 -10.50
N LYS A 177 3.63 -45.57 -11.13
CA LYS A 177 2.52 -45.55 -12.08
C LYS A 177 2.92 -45.89 -13.50
N HIS A 178 4.13 -45.49 -13.92
CA HIS A 178 4.51 -45.50 -15.33
C HIS A 178 5.64 -46.48 -15.64
N LEU A 179 6.73 -46.40 -14.87
CA LEU A 179 7.98 -47.09 -15.20
C LEU A 179 8.00 -48.53 -14.68
N LEU A 180 7.65 -48.71 -13.42
CA LEU A 180 7.69 -49.98 -12.70
C LEU A 180 6.84 -51.07 -13.35
N PRO A 181 5.55 -50.82 -13.65
CA PRO A 181 4.71 -51.85 -14.26
C PRO A 181 5.19 -52.23 -15.66
N LEU A 182 5.77 -51.27 -16.39
CA LEU A 182 6.33 -51.49 -17.72
C LEU A 182 7.61 -52.32 -17.67
N GLN A 183 8.55 -51.98 -16.76
CA GLN A 183 9.78 -52.75 -16.57
C GLN A 183 9.48 -54.18 -16.11
N ARG A 184 8.61 -54.35 -15.11
CA ARG A 184 8.25 -55.68 -14.60
C ARG A 184 7.58 -56.55 -15.66
N ALA A 185 6.67 -55.99 -16.46
CA ALA A 185 6.03 -56.73 -17.56
C ALA A 185 7.03 -57.10 -18.67
N LEU A 186 7.93 -56.18 -19.01
CA LEU A 186 9.00 -56.41 -19.99
C LEU A 186 9.95 -57.52 -19.54
N ASP A 187 10.46 -57.45 -18.31
CA ASP A 187 11.37 -58.47 -17.77
C ASP A 187 10.68 -59.84 -17.66
N MET A 188 9.41 -59.87 -17.25
CA MET A 188 8.62 -61.11 -17.23
C MET A 188 8.47 -61.74 -18.62
N GLU A 189 8.26 -60.93 -19.67
CA GLU A 189 8.16 -61.43 -21.04
C GLU A 189 9.53 -61.88 -21.58
N ILE A 190 10.61 -61.15 -21.30
CA ILE A 190 11.99 -61.55 -21.65
C ILE A 190 12.32 -62.92 -21.06
N LEU A 191 11.97 -63.13 -19.78
CA LEU A 191 12.15 -64.41 -19.11
C LEU A 191 11.25 -65.49 -19.71
N ARG A 192 10.01 -65.16 -20.11
CA ARG A 192 9.09 -66.10 -20.75
C ARG A 192 9.60 -66.58 -22.10
N GLN A 193 10.18 -65.69 -22.90
CA GLN A 193 10.79 -66.04 -24.19
C GLN A 193 12.05 -66.89 -23.98
N SER A 194 12.86 -66.57 -22.98
CA SER A 194 14.06 -67.36 -22.63
C SER A 194 13.73 -68.78 -22.15
N ARG A 195 12.54 -69.02 -21.56
CA ARG A 195 12.05 -70.37 -21.18
C ARG A 195 11.84 -71.29 -22.37
N LEU A 196 11.53 -70.76 -23.55
CA LEU A 196 11.38 -71.56 -24.78
C LEU A 196 12.72 -72.20 -25.20
N ASN A 197 13.84 -71.68 -24.69
CA ASN A 197 15.21 -72.14 -24.95
C ASN A 197 15.86 -72.95 -23.80
N GLY A 198 15.11 -73.34 -22.75
CA GLY A 198 15.50 -74.45 -21.86
C GLY A 198 15.87 -74.14 -20.40
N THR A 199 15.74 -72.91 -19.89
CA THR A 199 15.92 -72.60 -18.46
C THR A 199 14.59 -72.24 -17.79
N SER A 200 14.20 -72.97 -16.75
CA SER A 200 12.90 -72.86 -16.08
C SER A 200 13.02 -72.14 -14.74
N GLN A 201 12.89 -70.80 -14.74
CA GLN A 201 12.65 -70.03 -13.51
C GLN A 201 11.61 -68.92 -13.73
N SER A 202 10.71 -68.74 -12.75
CA SER A 202 9.76 -67.63 -12.67
C SER A 202 10.21 -66.63 -11.61
N LEU A 203 10.00 -65.33 -11.90
CA LEU A 203 10.22 -64.32 -10.87
C LEU A 203 9.21 -64.55 -9.73
N PRO A 204 9.67 -64.54 -8.46
CA PRO A 204 8.78 -64.56 -7.32
C PRO A 204 7.95 -63.27 -7.27
N ASP A 205 6.86 -63.29 -6.51
CA ASP A 205 6.20 -62.04 -6.12
C ASP A 205 7.12 -61.29 -5.15
N VAL A 206 7.37 -60.02 -5.47
CA VAL A 206 8.33 -59.15 -4.79
C VAL A 206 7.60 -57.91 -4.30
N ASP A 207 7.75 -57.63 -3.01
CA ASP A 207 7.31 -56.39 -2.39
C ASP A 207 8.28 -55.25 -2.68
N ILE A 208 7.79 -54.01 -2.67
CA ILE A 208 8.63 -52.84 -2.79
C ILE A 208 8.53 -51.91 -1.59
N ILE A 209 9.68 -51.41 -1.15
CA ILE A 209 9.82 -50.33 -0.17
C ILE A 209 10.43 -49.12 -0.87
N LEU A 210 9.59 -48.13 -1.10
CA LEU A 210 9.98 -46.81 -1.59
C LEU A 210 10.50 -45.96 -0.43
N TYR A 211 11.60 -45.23 -0.67
CA TYR A 211 12.11 -44.25 0.28
C TYR A 211 12.66 -43.00 -0.42
N THR A 212 12.86 -41.93 0.35
CA THR A 212 13.52 -40.69 -0.08
C THR A 212 14.92 -40.57 0.51
N ASP A 213 15.78 -39.73 -0.06
CA ASP A 213 17.11 -39.47 0.50
C ASP A 213 17.08 -38.71 1.85
N GLN A 214 15.97 -38.07 2.19
CA GLN A 214 15.77 -37.26 3.40
C GLN A 214 14.42 -37.58 4.07
N ASP A 215 14.24 -37.12 5.31
CA ASP A 215 13.04 -37.31 6.10
C ASP A 215 11.97 -36.21 5.88
N GLN A 216 10.81 -36.34 6.52
CA GLN A 216 9.72 -35.37 6.41
C GLN A 216 10.10 -33.98 6.96
N THR A 217 10.94 -33.90 7.99
CA THR A 217 11.30 -32.61 8.60
C THR A 217 12.16 -31.77 7.65
N ALA A 218 13.08 -32.39 6.92
CA ALA A 218 13.88 -31.70 5.91
C ALA A 218 13.08 -31.17 4.73
N LEU A 219 11.99 -31.85 4.34
CA LEU A 219 11.07 -31.31 3.34
C LEU A 219 10.42 -30.01 3.83
N ASP A 220 9.96 -29.97 5.07
CA ASP A 220 9.30 -28.80 5.64
C ASP A 220 10.26 -27.62 5.85
N ASP A 221 11.51 -27.92 6.20
CA ASP A 221 12.59 -26.92 6.27
C ASP A 221 13.00 -26.40 4.89
N SER A 222 13.14 -27.29 3.91
CA SER A 222 13.46 -26.93 2.52
C SER A 222 12.35 -26.10 1.88
N ARG A 223 11.08 -26.44 2.12
CA ARG A 223 9.93 -25.62 1.73
C ARG A 223 10.00 -24.23 2.35
N THR A 224 10.34 -24.15 3.63
CA THR A 224 10.49 -22.87 4.33
C THR A 224 11.64 -22.05 3.77
N SER A 225 12.82 -22.64 3.51
CA SER A 225 13.98 -21.96 2.92
C SER A 225 13.73 -21.51 1.47
N ASN A 226 13.16 -22.36 0.62
CA ASN A 226 12.82 -22.02 -0.76
C ASN A 226 11.76 -20.91 -0.82
N TYR A 227 10.74 -21.00 0.03
CA TYR A 227 9.74 -19.94 0.19
C TYR A 227 10.38 -18.63 0.66
N LEU A 228 11.31 -18.68 1.62
CA LEU A 228 12.03 -17.50 2.10
C LEU A 228 12.92 -16.89 1.01
N MET A 229 13.62 -17.70 0.23
CA MET A 229 14.42 -17.23 -0.91
C MET A 229 13.56 -16.51 -1.95
N LEU A 230 12.41 -17.08 -2.29
CA LEU A 230 11.43 -16.43 -3.15
C LEU A 230 10.86 -15.14 -2.51
N ALA A 231 10.57 -15.16 -1.22
CA ALA A 231 10.06 -14.02 -0.46
C ALA A 231 11.08 -12.87 -0.36
N ILE A 232 12.38 -13.16 -0.30
CA ILE A 232 13.49 -12.19 -0.29
C ILE A 232 13.52 -11.38 -1.60
N TYR A 233 13.27 -12.02 -2.74
CA TYR A 233 13.33 -11.35 -4.04
C TYR A 233 12.00 -10.70 -4.46
N ALA A 234 10.86 -11.21 -3.99
CA ALA A 234 9.54 -10.74 -4.42
C ALA A 234 8.72 -9.97 -3.36
N PHE A 235 8.88 -10.27 -2.07
CA PHE A 235 7.93 -9.88 -1.02
C PHE A 235 8.44 -8.82 -0.03
N GLY A 236 9.70 -8.40 -0.10
CA GLY A 236 10.21 -7.25 0.69
C GLY A 236 9.34 -5.98 0.60
N PRO A 237 8.96 -5.52 -0.61
CA PRO A 237 8.03 -4.40 -0.80
C PRO A 237 6.61 -4.71 -0.29
N ILE A 238 6.22 -5.98 -0.24
CA ILE A 238 4.86 -6.38 0.13
C ILE A 238 4.57 -6.13 1.60
N PHE A 239 5.54 -6.39 2.49
CA PHE A 239 5.40 -6.08 3.91
C PHE A 239 5.29 -4.57 4.17
N VAL A 240 5.82 -3.73 3.28
CA VAL A 240 5.62 -2.27 3.34
C VAL A 240 4.16 -1.90 3.08
N PHE A 241 3.41 -2.64 2.25
CA PHE A 241 1.98 -2.36 2.02
C PHE A 241 1.14 -2.41 3.30
N ALA A 242 1.54 -3.23 4.28
CA ALA A 242 0.88 -3.27 5.59
C ALA A 242 0.99 -1.92 6.34
N LEU A 243 2.01 -1.09 6.03
CA LEU A 243 2.23 0.21 6.64
C LEU A 243 1.76 1.39 5.77
N VAL A 244 1.29 1.16 4.55
CA VAL A 244 0.92 2.23 3.61
C VAL A 244 -0.28 3.05 4.09
N ASP A 245 -1.26 2.43 4.74
CA ASP A 245 -2.48 3.14 5.18
C ASP A 245 -2.18 4.26 6.18
N LEU A 246 -1.20 4.05 7.08
CA LEU A 246 -0.73 5.06 8.02
C LEU A 246 -0.37 6.37 7.29
N VAL A 247 0.36 6.25 6.18
CA VAL A 247 0.88 7.39 5.43
C VAL A 247 -0.27 8.12 4.76
N TYR A 248 -1.15 7.38 4.09
CA TYR A 248 -2.33 7.96 3.46
C TYR A 248 -3.18 8.72 4.49
N HIS A 249 -3.51 8.06 5.60
CA HIS A 249 -4.42 8.60 6.61
C HIS A 249 -3.83 9.87 7.27
N MET A 250 -2.56 9.82 7.70
CA MET A 250 -1.92 10.94 8.38
C MET A 250 -1.69 12.13 7.45
N THR A 251 -1.20 11.93 6.23
CA THR A 251 -0.95 13.03 5.27
C THR A 251 -2.24 13.68 4.79
N SER A 252 -3.31 12.92 4.61
CA SER A 252 -4.63 13.47 4.30
C SER A 252 -5.24 14.21 5.50
N PHE A 253 -5.04 13.73 6.72
CA PHE A 253 -5.55 14.39 7.94
C PHE A 253 -4.93 15.78 8.14
N VAL A 254 -3.60 15.88 8.09
CA VAL A 254 -2.88 17.16 8.25
C VAL A 254 -3.26 18.16 7.15
N ALA A 255 -3.33 17.69 5.90
CA ALA A 255 -3.73 18.54 4.79
C ALA A 255 -5.22 18.95 4.87
N ARG A 256 -6.11 18.12 5.44
CA ARG A 256 -7.52 18.46 5.69
C ARG A 256 -7.65 19.56 6.72
N GLU A 257 -6.85 19.55 7.79
CA GLU A 257 -6.85 20.65 8.76
C GLU A 257 -6.43 21.98 8.13
N ARG A 258 -5.47 21.95 7.20
CA ARG A 258 -5.09 23.15 6.43
C ARG A 258 -6.18 23.58 5.45
N GLU A 259 -6.83 22.64 4.77
CA GLU A 259 -7.91 22.91 3.82
C GLU A 259 -9.15 23.55 4.49
N LEU A 260 -9.45 23.12 5.71
CA LEU A 260 -10.50 23.74 6.54
C LEU A 260 -10.11 25.13 7.06
N GLY A 261 -8.81 25.47 7.09
CA GLY A 261 -8.27 26.70 7.69
C GLY A 261 -7.95 26.57 9.18
N MET A 262 -8.12 25.39 9.77
CA MET A 262 -7.93 25.14 11.20
C MET A 262 -6.48 25.32 11.65
N SER A 263 -5.50 24.92 10.82
CA SER A 263 -4.09 25.10 11.17
C SER A 263 -3.71 26.58 11.34
N GLY A 264 -4.25 27.47 10.49
CA GLY A 264 -4.02 28.92 10.61
C GLY A 264 -4.74 29.52 11.82
N LEU A 265 -5.97 29.07 12.08
CA LEU A 265 -6.75 29.52 13.24
C LEU A 265 -6.06 29.17 14.56
N ILE A 266 -5.52 27.96 14.68
CA ILE A 266 -4.78 27.53 15.88
C ILE A 266 -3.47 28.31 16.03
N ASP A 267 -2.71 28.49 14.94
CA ASP A 267 -1.46 29.25 14.94
C ASP A 267 -1.67 30.73 15.37
N THR A 268 -2.84 31.32 15.08
CA THR A 268 -3.18 32.71 15.44
C THR A 268 -3.73 32.86 16.87
N MET A 269 -4.47 31.88 17.37
CA MET A 269 -5.15 31.97 18.67
C MET A 269 -4.34 31.47 19.87
N ILE A 270 -3.28 30.67 19.67
CA ILE A 270 -2.46 30.18 20.80
C ILE A 270 -1.76 31.34 21.51
N SER A 271 -1.90 31.41 22.84
CA SER A 271 -1.39 32.49 23.69
C SER A 271 0.14 32.58 23.66
N GLY A 272 0.76 33.76 23.49
CA GLY A 272 2.22 33.91 23.63
C GLY A 272 3.03 34.14 22.33
N GLY A 273 2.47 34.90 21.38
CA GLY A 273 3.18 35.73 20.40
C GLY A 273 4.03 35.05 19.31
N SER A 274 4.38 33.78 19.48
CA SER A 274 5.22 33.01 18.58
C SER A 274 4.38 32.03 17.78
N SER A 275 4.17 32.32 16.49
CA SER A 275 3.51 31.40 15.53
C SER A 275 4.26 30.06 15.39
N VAL A 276 5.52 30.01 15.85
CA VAL A 276 6.32 28.79 15.94
C VAL A 276 5.77 27.83 17.00
N ARG A 277 5.31 28.33 18.15
CA ARG A 277 4.84 27.45 19.24
C ARG A 277 3.62 26.64 18.83
N GLY A 278 2.63 27.28 18.19
CA GLY A 278 1.42 26.59 17.72
C GLY A 278 1.71 25.47 16.74
N ARG A 279 2.69 25.66 15.86
CA ARG A 279 3.14 24.66 14.90
C ARG A 279 3.79 23.46 15.57
N ILE A 280 4.71 23.71 16.50
CA ILE A 280 5.39 22.65 17.25
C ILE A 280 4.35 21.80 18.00
N VAL A 281 3.43 22.45 18.71
CA VAL A 281 2.35 21.78 19.45
C VAL A 281 1.49 20.91 18.52
N ARG A 282 1.08 21.45 17.36
CA ARG A 282 0.27 20.71 16.37
C ARG A 282 1.03 19.53 15.75
N GLN A 283 2.30 19.71 15.41
CA GLN A 283 3.13 18.64 14.84
C GLN A 283 3.34 17.51 15.84
N ILE A 284 3.75 17.81 17.07
CA ILE A 284 3.94 16.81 18.14
C ILE A 284 2.63 16.11 18.45
N ALA A 285 1.52 16.86 18.59
CA ALA A 285 0.23 16.26 18.87
C ALA A 285 -0.21 15.29 17.76
N THR A 286 0.02 15.63 16.49
CA THR A 286 -0.29 14.75 15.36
C THR A 286 0.59 13.51 15.37
N TYR A 287 1.89 13.67 15.56
CA TYR A 287 2.86 12.58 15.62
C TYR A 287 2.51 11.54 16.70
N ILE A 288 2.29 12.01 17.93
CA ILE A 288 1.94 11.14 19.06
C ILE A 288 0.59 10.45 18.82
N SER A 289 -0.42 11.17 18.32
CA SER A 289 -1.76 10.60 18.13
C SER A 289 -1.75 9.45 17.12
N PHE A 290 -1.08 9.62 15.97
CA PHE A 290 -0.99 8.56 14.97
C PHE A 290 -0.10 7.40 15.42
N THR A 291 0.97 7.69 16.17
CA THR A 291 1.81 6.66 16.78
C THR A 291 0.98 5.77 17.72
N VAL A 292 0.20 6.36 18.63
CA VAL A 292 -0.63 5.59 19.57
C VAL A 292 -1.67 4.72 18.85
N VAL A 293 -2.30 5.24 17.80
CA VAL A 293 -3.34 4.50 17.05
C VAL A 293 -2.76 3.31 16.27
N TYR A 294 -1.61 3.48 15.62
CA TYR A 294 -1.03 2.44 14.75
C TYR A 294 0.00 1.56 15.47
N PHE A 295 0.41 1.88 16.70
CA PHE A 295 1.38 1.09 17.47
C PHE A 295 0.98 -0.40 17.58
N LEU A 296 -0.30 -0.67 17.88
CA LEU A 296 -0.80 -2.03 18.00
C LEU A 296 -0.69 -2.81 16.67
N SER A 297 -0.82 -2.12 15.54
CA SER A 297 -0.63 -2.68 14.21
C SER A 297 0.80 -3.13 13.99
N TRP A 298 1.77 -2.26 14.28
CA TRP A 298 3.19 -2.56 14.09
C TRP A 298 3.63 -3.70 15.01
N LEU A 299 3.12 -3.73 16.24
CA LEU A 299 3.35 -4.84 17.16
C LEU A 299 2.76 -6.16 16.61
N ALA A 300 1.50 -6.16 16.19
CA ALA A 300 0.82 -7.35 15.69
C ALA A 300 1.48 -7.89 14.40
N VAL A 301 1.76 -7.02 13.43
CA VAL A 301 2.46 -7.38 12.19
C VAL A 301 3.86 -7.91 12.49
N GLY A 302 4.58 -7.28 13.42
CA GLY A 302 5.91 -7.73 13.84
C GLY A 302 5.89 -9.13 14.44
N ILE A 303 4.91 -9.43 15.31
CA ILE A 303 4.72 -10.76 15.91
C ILE A 303 4.40 -11.79 14.84
N VAL A 304 3.53 -11.47 13.88
CA VAL A 304 3.20 -12.39 12.77
C VAL A 304 4.44 -12.68 11.93
N ILE A 305 5.23 -11.67 11.57
CA ILE A 305 6.48 -11.87 10.82
C ILE A 305 7.45 -12.75 11.63
N ALA A 306 7.63 -12.48 12.92
CA ALA A 306 8.53 -13.23 13.79
C ALA A 306 8.08 -14.68 14.07
N LYS A 307 6.80 -15.01 13.89
CA LYS A 307 6.26 -16.36 14.16
C LYS A 307 6.00 -17.17 12.90
N VAL A 308 5.51 -16.53 11.85
CA VAL A 308 5.04 -17.20 10.62
C VAL A 308 6.12 -17.14 9.54
N VAL A 309 6.80 -16.00 9.39
CA VAL A 309 7.77 -15.78 8.31
C VAL A 309 9.18 -16.16 8.74
N LEU A 310 9.64 -15.75 9.92
CA LEU A 310 11.01 -15.97 10.42
C LEU A 310 11.03 -16.78 11.74
N PRO A 311 10.66 -18.07 11.72
CA PRO A 311 10.41 -18.85 12.94
C PRO A 311 11.67 -19.34 13.69
N VAL A 312 12.82 -19.45 13.01
CA VAL A 312 13.96 -20.28 13.43
C VAL A 312 14.87 -19.56 14.43
N HIS A 313 15.50 -18.43 14.08
CA HIS A 313 16.63 -17.91 14.89
C HIS A 313 16.45 -16.50 15.50
N SER A 314 15.47 -15.68 15.09
CA SER A 314 15.40 -14.27 15.56
C SER A 314 13.99 -13.68 15.74
N ARG A 315 13.31 -14.02 16.84
CA ARG A 315 11.93 -13.55 17.09
C ARG A 315 11.81 -12.08 17.51
N ALA A 316 12.81 -11.52 18.20
CA ALA A 316 12.72 -10.17 18.76
C ALA A 316 13.11 -9.05 17.78
N LEU A 317 14.03 -9.34 16.85
CA LEU A 317 14.59 -8.35 15.91
C LEU A 317 13.55 -7.78 14.93
N PRO A 318 12.69 -8.60 14.27
CA PRO A 318 11.65 -8.08 13.39
C PRO A 318 10.66 -7.17 14.12
N VAL A 319 10.28 -7.54 15.34
CA VAL A 319 9.30 -6.79 16.16
C VAL A 319 9.87 -5.42 16.51
N GLY A 320 11.08 -5.38 17.08
CA GLY A 320 11.72 -4.13 17.48
C GLY A 320 11.97 -3.19 16.29
N PHE A 321 12.47 -3.73 15.18
CA PHE A 321 12.74 -2.93 13.99
C PHE A 321 11.46 -2.40 13.35
N LEU A 322 10.38 -3.19 13.29
CA LEU A 322 9.12 -2.75 12.69
C LEU A 322 8.45 -1.64 13.50
N ILE A 323 8.55 -1.66 14.82
CA ILE A 323 8.07 -0.56 15.68
C ILE A 323 8.84 0.73 15.35
N LEU A 324 10.18 0.67 15.28
CA LEU A 324 10.98 1.84 14.92
C LEU A 324 10.75 2.29 13.47
N ALA A 325 10.57 1.36 12.54
CA ALA A 325 10.23 1.65 11.15
C ALA A 325 8.86 2.33 11.04
N GLY A 326 7.88 1.91 11.85
CA GLY A 326 6.59 2.59 11.99
C GLY A 326 6.74 4.03 12.48
N LEU A 327 7.56 4.26 13.50
CA LEU A 327 7.90 5.61 13.97
C LEU A 327 8.61 6.43 12.88
N SER A 328 9.54 5.85 12.14
CA SER A 328 10.21 6.53 11.01
C SER A 328 9.21 6.89 9.90
N LEU A 329 8.28 5.99 9.56
CA LEU A 329 7.22 6.24 8.59
C LEU A 329 6.24 7.32 9.04
N THR A 330 5.91 7.41 10.34
CA THR A 330 5.12 8.54 10.86
C THR A 330 5.87 9.86 10.71
N SER A 331 7.17 9.89 10.98
CA SER A 331 8.01 11.07 10.81
C SER A 331 8.09 11.50 9.33
N PHE A 332 8.28 10.56 8.41
CA PHE A 332 8.32 10.81 6.98
C PHE A 332 6.96 11.25 6.42
N SER A 333 5.87 10.66 6.91
CA SER A 333 4.50 11.09 6.60
C SER A 333 4.25 12.53 7.02
N LEU A 334 4.71 12.93 8.22
CA LEU A 334 4.61 14.32 8.68
C LEU A 334 5.35 15.28 7.76
N PHE A 335 6.56 14.90 7.33
CA PHE A 335 7.34 15.65 6.35
C PHE A 335 6.62 15.76 5.01
N GLY A 336 6.13 14.65 4.45
CA GLY A 336 5.36 14.64 3.20
C GLY A 336 4.11 15.52 3.29
N ALA A 337 3.40 15.49 4.41
CA ALA A 337 2.22 16.31 4.63
C ALA A 337 2.51 17.83 4.61
N SER A 338 3.72 18.25 4.96
CA SER A 338 4.10 19.67 5.04
C SER A 338 4.07 20.41 3.70
N PHE A 339 4.12 19.72 2.56
CA PHE A 339 4.10 20.32 1.22
C PHE A 339 2.69 20.67 0.71
N PHE A 340 1.64 20.10 1.30
CA PHE A 340 0.30 20.12 0.69
C PHE A 340 -0.70 21.00 1.45
N LYS A 341 -1.58 21.65 0.68
CA LYS A 341 -2.76 22.40 1.17
C LYS A 341 -4.09 21.65 1.01
N LYS A 342 -4.15 20.60 0.16
CA LYS A 342 -5.38 19.87 -0.19
C LYS A 342 -5.25 18.40 0.20
N ALA A 343 -6.24 17.86 0.90
CA ALA A 343 -6.18 16.53 1.52
C ALA A 343 -6.13 15.35 0.52
N GLN A 344 -6.88 15.46 -0.59
CA GLN A 344 -6.98 14.37 -1.56
C GLN A 344 -5.69 14.17 -2.37
N LEU A 345 -4.94 15.24 -2.62
CA LEU A 345 -3.70 15.16 -3.39
C LEU A 345 -2.53 14.69 -2.51
N SER A 346 -2.51 15.06 -1.23
CA SER A 346 -1.42 14.70 -0.32
C SER A 346 -1.35 13.20 -0.07
N GLY A 347 -2.47 12.59 0.34
CA GLY A 347 -2.55 11.16 0.64
C GLY A 347 -2.12 10.28 -0.53
N SER A 348 -2.67 10.54 -1.72
CA SER A 348 -2.39 9.73 -2.91
C SER A 348 -0.95 9.88 -3.40
N ILE A 349 -0.42 11.11 -3.47
CA ILE A 349 0.96 11.34 -3.94
C ILE A 349 1.96 10.71 -2.96
N MET A 350 1.76 10.89 -1.66
CA MET A 350 2.68 10.36 -0.66
C MET A 350 2.66 8.83 -0.61
N THR A 351 1.48 8.23 -0.78
CA THR A 351 1.34 6.77 -0.90
C THR A 351 2.15 6.24 -2.08
N VAL A 352 2.06 6.88 -3.25
CA VAL A 352 2.85 6.50 -4.43
C VAL A 352 4.34 6.60 -4.17
N ILE A 353 4.81 7.69 -3.55
CA ILE A 353 6.23 7.87 -3.23
C ILE A 353 6.75 6.71 -2.36
N ILE A 354 5.98 6.29 -1.36
CA ILE A 354 6.40 5.21 -0.46
C ILE A 354 6.37 3.85 -1.13
N VAL A 355 5.36 3.57 -1.95
CA VAL A 355 5.27 2.32 -2.71
C VAL A 355 6.42 2.22 -3.71
N VAL A 356 6.71 3.30 -4.45
CA VAL A 356 7.87 3.36 -5.34
C VAL A 356 9.16 3.15 -4.55
N GLY A 357 9.33 3.83 -3.41
CA GLY A 357 10.47 3.61 -2.51
C GLY A 357 10.59 2.16 -2.02
N ALA A 358 9.47 1.48 -1.77
CA ALA A 358 9.49 0.07 -1.36
C ALA A 358 9.97 -0.86 -2.48
N ILE A 359 9.59 -0.56 -3.73
CA ILE A 359 9.84 -1.39 -4.92
C ILE A 359 11.24 -1.17 -5.51
N LEU A 360 11.78 0.06 -5.46
CA LEU A 360 13.10 0.40 -6.02
C LEU A 360 14.24 -0.56 -5.60
N PRO A 361 14.35 -0.98 -4.32
CA PRO A 361 15.33 -1.98 -3.88
C PRO A 361 15.34 -3.29 -4.67
N VAL A 362 14.17 -3.73 -5.15
CA VAL A 362 14.00 -4.99 -5.88
C VAL A 362 14.25 -4.80 -7.38
N VAL A 363 13.85 -3.67 -7.94
CA VAL A 363 13.93 -3.42 -9.40
C VAL A 363 15.35 -3.11 -9.85
N ILE A 364 16.17 -2.49 -9.00
CA ILE A 364 17.56 -2.18 -9.33
C ILE A 364 18.40 -3.40 -8.96
N PHE A 365 18.67 -4.28 -9.93
CA PHE A 365 19.36 -5.57 -9.71
C PHE A 365 20.87 -5.44 -9.48
N GLU A 366 21.54 -4.51 -10.16
CA GLU A 366 22.97 -4.20 -9.96
C GLU A 366 23.10 -2.91 -9.13
N GLN A 367 23.12 -3.04 -7.81
CA GLN A 367 23.32 -1.89 -6.92
C GLN A 367 24.78 -1.81 -6.48
N THR A 368 25.24 -0.60 -6.22
CA THR A 368 26.43 -0.39 -5.40
C THR A 368 26.00 -0.18 -3.95
N LYS A 369 26.90 -0.42 -2.98
CA LYS A 369 26.66 -0.09 -1.57
C LYS A 369 26.21 1.36 -1.37
N VAL A 370 26.68 2.27 -2.22
CA VAL A 370 26.30 3.69 -2.22
C VAL A 370 24.84 3.88 -2.58
N ILE A 371 24.34 3.20 -3.64
CA ILE A 371 22.93 3.29 -4.05
C ILE A 371 22.02 2.75 -2.95
N CYS A 372 22.38 1.62 -2.34
CA CYS A 372 21.64 1.05 -1.21
C CYS A 372 21.57 2.01 -0.01
N ALA A 373 22.69 2.67 0.33
CA ALA A 373 22.73 3.68 1.38
C ALA A 373 21.86 4.90 1.08
N VAL A 374 21.97 5.45 -0.14
CA VAL A 374 21.19 6.63 -0.55
C VAL A 374 19.69 6.34 -0.53
N LEU A 375 19.26 5.19 -1.07
CA LEU A 375 17.85 4.80 -1.06
C LEU A 375 17.34 4.58 0.37
N SER A 376 18.12 3.92 1.22
CA SER A 376 17.79 3.71 2.62
C SER A 376 17.68 5.02 3.41
N ILE A 377 18.54 6.01 3.14
CA ILE A 377 18.51 7.32 3.80
C ILE A 377 17.34 8.18 3.31
N ILE A 378 16.98 8.13 2.03
CA ILE A 378 15.91 8.97 1.48
C ILE A 378 14.52 8.38 1.78
N PHE A 379 14.37 7.06 1.66
CA PHE A 379 13.08 6.38 1.76
C PHE A 379 13.06 5.38 2.92
N PRO A 380 12.29 5.64 3.99
CA PRO A 380 12.08 4.67 5.07
C PRO A 380 11.55 3.32 4.58
N SER A 381 10.74 3.31 3.52
CA SER A 381 10.23 2.06 2.92
C SER A 381 11.32 1.23 2.26
N SER A 382 12.30 1.86 1.63
CA SER A 382 13.47 1.15 1.10
C SER A 382 14.29 0.55 2.24
N ASN A 383 14.54 1.33 3.29
CA ASN A 383 15.29 0.86 4.46
C ASN A 383 14.63 -0.35 5.14
N LEU A 384 13.30 -0.34 5.28
CA LEU A 384 12.53 -1.48 5.80
C LEU A 384 12.64 -2.71 4.87
N SER A 385 12.55 -2.50 3.56
CA SER A 385 12.69 -3.58 2.57
C SER A 385 14.09 -4.22 2.62
N TYR A 386 15.17 -3.43 2.65
CA TYR A 386 16.54 -3.95 2.76
C TYR A 386 16.79 -4.68 4.08
N PHE A 387 16.28 -4.18 5.21
CA PHE A 387 16.43 -4.86 6.49
C PHE A 387 15.71 -6.22 6.52
N LEU A 388 14.45 -6.28 6.09
CA LEU A 388 13.68 -7.53 6.08
C LEU A 388 14.28 -8.55 5.11
N THR A 389 14.71 -8.11 3.93
CA THR A 389 15.38 -9.00 2.95
C THR A 389 16.77 -9.45 3.42
N GLY A 390 17.48 -8.62 4.19
CA GLY A 390 18.71 -9.00 4.88
C GLY A 390 18.46 -10.06 5.95
N LEU A 391 17.44 -9.89 6.79
CA LEU A 391 17.14 -10.86 7.85
C LEU A 391 16.71 -12.22 7.28
N ALA A 392 15.87 -12.20 6.25
CA ALA A 392 15.45 -13.42 5.58
C ALA A 392 16.61 -14.16 4.88
N THR A 393 17.68 -13.48 4.44
CA THR A 393 18.86 -14.18 3.89
C THR A 393 19.62 -15.01 4.94
N PHE A 394 19.67 -14.55 6.19
CA PHE A 394 20.27 -15.35 7.29
C PHE A 394 19.40 -16.56 7.63
N GLU A 395 18.08 -16.36 7.67
CA GLU A 395 17.10 -17.43 7.92
C GLU A 395 17.13 -18.49 6.80
N ALA A 396 17.19 -18.07 5.53
CA ALA A 396 17.31 -18.99 4.39
C ALA A 396 18.64 -19.76 4.37
N ALA A 397 19.72 -19.11 4.82
CA ALA A 397 21.03 -19.74 4.98
C ALA A 397 21.16 -20.59 6.27
N ASN A 398 20.10 -20.63 7.10
CA ASN A 398 20.05 -21.30 8.40
C ASN A 398 21.23 -20.92 9.34
N LYS A 399 21.71 -19.67 9.24
CA LYS A 399 22.80 -19.12 10.07
C LYS A 399 22.25 -18.15 11.11
N PRO A 400 22.84 -18.09 12.32
CA PRO A 400 22.46 -17.08 13.30
C PRO A 400 22.69 -15.68 12.72
N VAL A 401 21.82 -14.74 13.09
CA VAL A 401 21.86 -13.37 12.56
C VAL A 401 23.10 -12.65 13.09
N ASP A 402 24.03 -12.34 12.20
CA ASP A 402 25.17 -11.45 12.47
C ASP A 402 24.83 -10.03 12.02
N MET A 403 24.99 -9.06 12.93
CA MET A 403 24.74 -7.66 12.61
C MET A 403 25.90 -6.95 11.92
N MET A 404 27.12 -7.48 12.07
CA MET A 404 28.37 -6.83 11.64
C MET A 404 28.77 -7.27 10.24
N ASN A 405 28.72 -8.58 9.97
CA ASN A 405 29.10 -9.16 8.70
C ASN A 405 27.90 -9.74 7.95
N PHE A 406 27.92 -9.64 6.62
CA PHE A 406 26.91 -10.27 5.76
C PHE A 406 27.36 -11.69 5.40
N THR A 407 26.45 -12.66 5.40
CA THR A 407 26.74 -14.11 5.37
C THR A 407 27.18 -14.68 4.03
N PHE A 408 26.97 -13.97 2.92
CA PHE A 408 27.36 -14.44 1.59
C PHE A 408 28.71 -13.85 1.16
N GLU A 409 29.79 -14.45 1.67
CA GLU A 409 31.05 -14.54 0.92
C GLU A 409 30.98 -15.80 0.06
N SER A 410 30.38 -15.68 -1.13
CA SER A 410 30.57 -16.69 -2.18
C SER A 410 31.65 -16.14 -3.11
N ASP A 411 32.76 -16.88 -3.21
CA ASP A 411 34.04 -16.51 -3.84
C ASP A 411 33.98 -16.25 -5.36
N SER A 412 32.79 -16.17 -5.95
CA SER A 412 32.59 -16.14 -7.40
C SER A 412 31.57 -15.12 -7.91
N ASP A 413 30.89 -14.34 -7.07
CA ASP A 413 29.86 -13.42 -7.58
C ASP A 413 29.80 -12.06 -6.88
N ASN A 414 29.92 -11.01 -7.69
CA ASN A 414 30.16 -9.60 -7.33
C ASN A 414 28.91 -8.90 -6.72
N ARG A 415 28.04 -9.66 -6.02
CA ARG A 415 26.70 -9.24 -5.56
C ARG A 415 26.67 -8.67 -4.13
N ASN A 416 27.80 -8.27 -3.56
CA ASN A 416 27.88 -7.68 -2.20
C ASN A 416 27.54 -6.17 -2.17
N PHE A 417 26.32 -5.81 -2.56
CA PHE A 417 25.82 -4.43 -2.53
C PHE A 417 25.03 -4.06 -1.27
N ARG A 418 24.68 -5.04 -0.44
CA ARG A 418 23.88 -4.84 0.77
C ARG A 418 24.72 -4.22 1.89
N LEU A 419 24.10 -3.32 2.65
CA LEU A 419 24.73 -2.74 3.83
C LEU A 419 24.66 -3.71 5.02
N PRO A 420 25.59 -3.59 5.98
CA PRO A 420 25.49 -4.32 7.25
C PRO A 420 24.18 -4.00 7.97
N LEU A 421 23.59 -4.99 8.64
CA LEU A 421 22.27 -4.87 9.28
C LEU A 421 22.22 -3.75 10.34
N TYR A 422 23.32 -3.49 11.09
CA TYR A 422 23.36 -2.41 12.08
C TYR A 422 23.16 -1.02 11.46
N SER A 423 23.57 -0.82 10.20
CA SER A 423 23.45 0.48 9.53
C SER A 423 21.98 0.88 9.35
N HIS A 424 21.11 -0.10 9.08
CA HIS A 424 19.68 0.13 8.92
C HIS A 424 19.03 0.60 10.22
N TRP A 425 19.47 0.13 11.39
CA TRP A 425 19.00 0.60 12.70
C TRP A 425 19.36 2.07 12.93
N VAL A 426 20.61 2.45 12.64
CA VAL A 426 21.06 3.85 12.75
C VAL A 426 20.24 4.76 11.84
N ILE A 427 20.02 4.34 10.58
CA ILE A 427 19.23 5.11 9.61
C ILE A 427 17.79 5.31 10.11
N VAL A 428 17.14 4.28 10.67
CA VAL A 428 15.78 4.41 11.22
C VAL A 428 15.75 5.44 12.35
N VAL A 429 16.71 5.42 13.27
CA VAL A 429 16.77 6.39 14.38
C VAL A 429 16.98 7.81 13.85
N VAL A 430 17.84 7.98 12.85
CA VAL A 430 18.06 9.27 12.18
C VAL A 430 16.77 9.77 11.54
N HIS A 431 16.01 8.92 10.85
CA HIS A 431 14.73 9.30 10.24
C HIS A 431 13.71 9.79 11.28
N ILE A 432 13.64 9.15 12.44
CA ILE A 432 12.71 9.52 13.52
C ILE A 432 12.94 10.97 13.95
N LEU A 433 14.20 11.43 13.99
CA LEU A 433 14.57 12.78 14.46
C LEU A 433 14.63 13.83 13.34
N VAL A 434 15.16 13.47 12.17
CA VAL A 434 15.43 14.42 11.08
C VAL A 434 14.16 14.82 10.32
N PHE A 435 13.27 13.86 10.00
CA PHE A 435 12.08 14.19 9.20
C PHE A 435 11.10 15.14 9.91
N PRO A 436 10.85 15.07 11.24
CA PRO A 436 10.02 16.06 11.91
C PRO A 436 10.66 17.45 11.90
N ALA A 437 11.99 17.54 12.05
CA ALA A 437 12.72 18.81 11.93
C ALA A 437 12.61 19.40 10.51
N LEU A 438 12.74 18.57 9.48
CA LEU A 438 12.52 18.96 8.09
C LEU A 438 11.06 19.37 7.85
N ALA A 439 10.09 18.66 8.43
CA ALA A 439 8.66 18.99 8.34
C ALA A 439 8.39 20.38 8.92
N PHE A 440 8.99 20.69 10.06
CA PHE A 440 8.95 22.02 10.67
C PHE A 440 9.59 23.08 9.77
N ALA A 441 10.78 22.82 9.23
CA ALA A 441 11.47 23.76 8.35
C ALA A 441 10.66 24.06 7.07
N VAL A 442 10.13 23.03 6.40
CA VAL A 442 9.30 23.18 5.20
C VAL A 442 8.00 23.93 5.50
N GLU A 443 7.30 23.58 6.59
CA GLU A 443 6.08 24.29 7.00
C GLU A 443 6.37 25.75 7.38
N HIS A 444 7.53 26.03 7.98
CA HIS A 444 7.98 27.39 8.24
C HIS A 444 8.23 28.15 6.93
N VAL A 445 8.94 27.57 5.97
CA VAL A 445 9.23 28.23 4.69
C VAL A 445 7.96 28.47 3.88
N LEU A 446 7.08 27.47 3.76
CA LEU A 446 5.91 27.54 2.89
C LEU A 446 4.72 28.29 3.49
N PHE A 447 4.51 28.18 4.81
CA PHE A 447 3.30 28.67 5.46
C PHE A 447 3.53 29.63 6.62
N SER A 448 4.78 30.01 6.96
CA SER A 448 5.01 31.00 8.02
C SER A 448 4.23 32.29 7.76
N THR A 449 3.57 32.79 8.79
CA THR A 449 2.93 34.11 8.84
C THR A 449 3.64 35.04 9.82
N ALA A 450 4.75 34.59 10.40
CA ALA A 450 5.57 35.40 11.31
C ALA A 450 6.10 36.65 10.57
N SER A 451 5.96 37.81 11.20
CA SER A 451 6.52 39.06 10.72
C SER A 451 7.15 39.85 11.87
N PRO A 452 8.38 40.37 11.73
CA PRO A 452 9.05 41.16 12.77
C PRO A 452 8.33 42.49 13.07
N HIS A 453 7.52 42.95 12.11
CA HIS A 453 6.67 44.13 12.17
C HIS A 453 5.43 43.96 13.07
N ARG A 454 5.17 42.76 13.59
CA ARG A 454 4.07 42.50 14.52
C ARG A 454 4.66 42.16 15.89
N ARG A 455 4.41 43.01 16.89
CA ARG A 455 4.96 42.88 18.24
C ARG A 455 3.84 42.83 19.27
N PHE A 456 4.07 42.03 20.30
CA PHE A 456 3.22 42.01 21.48
C PHE A 456 3.93 42.78 22.57
N ALA A 457 3.40 43.95 22.95
CA ALA A 457 3.94 44.79 24.01
C ALA A 457 2.79 45.25 24.92
N PRO A 458 2.92 45.11 26.25
CA PRO A 458 1.91 45.64 27.16
C PRO A 458 1.83 47.17 27.05
N PRO A 459 0.65 47.77 27.24
CA PRO A 459 0.50 49.22 27.31
C PRO A 459 1.31 49.79 28.49
N GLU A 460 1.92 50.97 28.33
CA GLU A 460 2.71 51.61 29.38
C GLU A 460 1.81 52.24 30.45
N ASN A 461 0.65 52.78 30.06
CA ASN A 461 -0.32 53.43 30.95
C ASN A 461 -1.76 52.89 30.81
N SER A 462 -2.56 53.01 31.87
CA SER A 462 -4.00 52.71 31.87
C SER A 462 -4.77 53.78 31.08
N GLY A 463 -4.94 53.55 29.78
CA GLY A 463 -5.55 54.49 28.82
C GLY A 463 -4.97 54.36 27.41
N ASP A 464 -3.82 53.70 27.30
CA ASP A 464 -3.18 53.48 26.01
C ASP A 464 -3.98 52.54 25.09
N PRO A 465 -3.87 52.74 23.76
CA PRO A 465 -4.52 51.87 22.79
C PRO A 465 -4.02 50.42 22.90
N THR A 466 -4.96 49.49 22.89
CA THR A 466 -4.73 48.04 22.96
C THR A 466 -4.17 47.49 21.64
N VAL A 467 -4.50 48.12 20.50
CA VAL A 467 -3.93 47.81 19.18
C VAL A 467 -3.53 49.10 18.50
N VAL A 468 -2.29 49.16 18.01
CA VAL A 468 -1.75 50.31 17.26
C VAL A 468 -1.17 49.83 15.94
N LEU A 469 -1.63 50.43 14.85
CA LEU A 469 -1.06 50.32 13.50
C LEU A 469 -0.37 51.63 13.16
N SER A 470 0.90 51.56 12.77
CA SER A 470 1.70 52.73 12.35
C SER A 470 2.35 52.49 10.98
N GLY A 471 1.96 53.27 9.97
CA GLY A 471 2.44 53.19 8.59
C GLY A 471 2.18 51.83 7.93
N PHE A 472 1.14 51.10 8.36
CA PHE A 472 0.90 49.72 7.93
C PHE A 472 0.63 49.66 6.43
N SER A 473 1.43 48.86 5.71
CA SER A 473 1.24 48.63 4.28
C SER A 473 1.33 47.14 3.95
N LYS A 474 0.50 46.70 3.02
CA LYS A 474 0.47 45.32 2.52
C LYS A 474 0.48 45.30 1.00
N THR A 475 1.52 44.67 0.45
CA THR A 475 1.68 44.48 -1.00
C THR A 475 1.76 42.99 -1.30
N TYR A 476 0.86 42.49 -2.15
CA TYR A 476 0.95 41.14 -2.68
C TYR A 476 1.85 41.15 -3.90
N ARG A 477 2.99 40.47 -3.78
CA ARG A 477 3.89 40.21 -4.89
C ARG A 477 3.51 38.88 -5.53
N PRO A 478 3.43 38.79 -6.87
CA PRO A 478 3.18 37.52 -7.55
C PRO A 478 4.31 36.53 -7.27
N SER A 479 3.99 35.23 -7.29
CA SER A 479 4.99 34.16 -7.19
C SER A 479 6.01 34.28 -8.33
N ILE A 480 7.24 33.81 -8.09
CA ILE A 480 8.34 33.79 -9.06
C ILE A 480 7.88 33.16 -10.38
N LEU A 481 7.17 32.03 -10.34
CA LEU A 481 6.59 31.40 -11.53
C LEU A 481 5.58 32.31 -12.25
N THR A 482 4.69 32.99 -11.52
CA THR A 482 3.70 33.88 -12.13
C THR A 482 4.34 35.13 -12.72
N ARG A 483 5.44 35.60 -12.14
CA ARG A 483 6.22 36.73 -12.66
C ARG A 483 6.93 36.36 -13.97
N ILE A 484 7.43 35.13 -14.08
CA ILE A 484 8.06 34.58 -15.30
C ILE A 484 7.02 34.29 -16.40
N PHE A 485 5.93 33.58 -16.08
CA PHE A 485 5.00 33.07 -17.10
C PHE A 485 3.83 34.02 -17.44
N LYS A 486 3.47 34.96 -16.55
CA LYS A 486 2.23 35.76 -16.70
C LYS A 486 2.37 37.26 -16.41
N ARG A 487 3.60 37.81 -16.35
CA ARG A 487 3.87 39.24 -16.05
C ARG A 487 2.97 39.78 -14.92
N GLY A 488 2.96 39.10 -13.78
CA GLY A 488 2.15 39.54 -12.64
C GLY A 488 2.58 40.93 -12.16
N LYS A 489 1.61 41.84 -11.94
CA LYS A 489 1.83 43.14 -11.31
C LYS A 489 1.75 43.02 -9.78
N ASP A 490 2.52 43.84 -9.08
CA ASP A 490 2.42 43.97 -7.62
C ASP A 490 1.10 44.67 -7.26
N VAL A 491 0.30 44.06 -6.38
CA VAL A 491 -0.99 44.61 -5.94
C VAL A 491 -0.81 45.17 -4.53
N ARG A 492 -0.89 46.50 -4.40
CA ARG A 492 -0.93 47.17 -3.09
C ARG A 492 -2.35 47.09 -2.54
N ALA A 493 -2.55 46.28 -1.50
CA ALA A 493 -3.85 46.10 -0.87
C ALA A 493 -4.13 47.14 0.21
N VAL A 494 -3.09 47.56 0.94
CA VAL A 494 -3.17 48.61 1.97
C VAL A 494 -1.91 49.47 1.90
N GLN A 495 -2.05 50.79 1.99
CA GLN A 495 -0.96 51.76 1.88
C GLN A 495 -1.01 52.77 3.02
N GLY A 496 -0.02 52.70 3.92
CA GLY A 496 0.21 53.69 4.98
C GLY A 496 -0.97 53.86 5.93
N LEU A 497 -1.54 52.77 6.44
CA LEU A 497 -2.67 52.81 7.37
C LEU A 497 -2.18 53.05 8.80
N ASP A 498 -2.68 54.13 9.41
CA ASP A 498 -2.54 54.44 10.83
C ASP A 498 -3.90 54.25 11.50
N LEU A 499 -3.95 53.44 12.56
CA LEU A 499 -5.20 53.10 13.25
C LEU A 499 -4.92 52.70 14.70
N GLN A 500 -5.82 53.10 15.61
CA GLN A 500 -5.72 52.80 17.04
C GLN A 500 -7.04 52.22 17.53
N ALA A 501 -6.98 51.19 18.37
CA ALA A 501 -8.15 50.60 19.04
C ALA A 501 -7.95 50.59 20.56
N TYR A 502 -8.96 51.03 21.29
CA TYR A 502 -8.93 51.19 22.74
C TYR A 502 -9.61 50.03 23.48
N ARG A 503 -9.33 49.93 24.78
CA ARG A 503 -9.93 48.90 25.63
C ARG A 503 -11.44 49.12 25.78
N GLY A 504 -12.23 48.07 25.54
CA GLY A 504 -13.69 48.12 25.67
C GLY A 504 -14.41 48.81 24.51
N GLN A 505 -13.71 49.00 23.38
CA GLN A 505 -14.22 49.65 22.17
C GLN A 505 -14.54 48.62 21.08
N ILE A 506 -15.59 48.85 20.31
CA ILE A 506 -15.84 48.23 19.00
C ILE A 506 -15.37 49.19 17.90
N LEU A 507 -14.24 48.87 17.28
CA LEU A 507 -13.72 49.58 16.12
C LEU A 507 -14.15 48.88 14.83
N CYS A 508 -14.87 49.60 13.98
CA CYS A 508 -15.41 49.04 12.74
C CYS A 508 -14.66 49.56 11.51
N LEU A 509 -14.02 48.65 10.76
CA LEU A 509 -13.46 48.90 9.44
C LEU A 509 -14.58 48.81 8.40
N LEU A 510 -14.96 49.95 7.84
CA LEU A 510 -16.03 50.09 6.86
C LEU A 510 -15.46 50.42 5.48
N GLY A 511 -16.05 49.89 4.40
CA GLY A 511 -15.51 50.07 3.06
C GLY A 511 -16.11 49.11 2.04
N PRO A 512 -15.97 49.37 0.73
CA PRO A 512 -16.47 48.45 -0.29
C PRO A 512 -15.59 47.20 -0.39
N ASN A 513 -16.05 46.20 -1.13
CA ASN A 513 -15.24 45.00 -1.39
C ASN A 513 -13.95 45.38 -2.13
N GLY A 514 -12.82 44.82 -1.69
CA GLY A 514 -11.51 45.09 -2.29
C GLY A 514 -10.77 46.32 -1.77
N CYS A 515 -11.27 47.04 -0.75
CA CYS A 515 -10.54 48.19 -0.17
C CYS A 515 -9.49 47.83 0.90
N GLY A 516 -9.29 46.54 1.22
CA GLY A 516 -8.24 46.06 2.13
C GLY A 516 -8.66 45.79 3.58
N LYS A 517 -9.98 45.78 3.90
CA LYS A 517 -10.52 45.51 5.26
C LYS A 517 -10.05 44.18 5.85
N SER A 518 -10.43 43.06 5.22
CA SER A 518 -10.06 41.72 5.66
C SER A 518 -8.54 41.52 5.61
N THR A 519 -7.84 42.15 4.65
CA THR A 519 -6.36 42.12 4.60
C THR A 519 -5.73 42.76 5.83
N THR A 520 -6.25 43.90 6.28
CA THR A 520 -5.81 44.59 7.50
C THR A 520 -6.06 43.71 8.71
N LEU A 521 -7.28 43.18 8.85
CA LEU A 521 -7.67 42.36 9.99
C LEU A 521 -6.90 41.02 10.05
N ASN A 522 -6.60 40.41 8.91
CA ASN A 522 -5.78 39.19 8.82
C ASN A 522 -4.30 39.45 9.18
N CYS A 523 -3.79 40.66 8.95
CA CYS A 523 -2.45 41.05 9.40
C CYS A 523 -2.40 41.33 10.90
N ILE A 524 -3.44 41.97 11.47
CA ILE A 524 -3.57 42.16 12.93
C ILE A 524 -3.66 40.81 13.64
N SER A 525 -4.52 39.90 13.14
CA SER A 525 -4.69 38.57 13.73
C SER A 525 -3.47 37.65 13.54
N GLY A 526 -2.58 37.96 12.59
CA GLY A 526 -1.37 37.18 12.31
C GLY A 526 -1.60 36.01 11.34
N ASP A 527 -2.74 35.97 10.64
CA ASP A 527 -3.01 35.04 9.55
C ASP A 527 -2.23 35.43 8.27
N GLN A 528 -1.81 36.69 8.14
CA GLN A 528 -0.99 37.16 7.02
C GLN A 528 0.21 37.99 7.47
N LYS A 529 1.33 37.87 6.73
CA LYS A 529 2.55 38.67 6.99
C LYS A 529 2.34 40.15 6.66
N VAL A 530 2.87 41.03 7.50
CA VAL A 530 2.97 42.48 7.23
C VAL A 530 4.09 42.75 6.20
N SER A 531 3.88 43.66 5.23
CA SER A 531 4.92 44.07 4.28
C SER A 531 5.80 45.20 4.82
N CYS A 532 5.19 46.29 5.29
CA CYS A 532 5.87 47.44 5.90
C CYS A 532 5.01 48.03 7.04
N GLY A 533 5.60 48.86 7.89
CA GLY A 533 4.94 49.46 9.06
C GLY A 533 5.01 48.55 10.30
N ASN A 534 4.39 48.96 11.40
CA ASN A 534 4.36 48.19 12.64
C ASN A 534 2.92 47.96 13.14
N ILE A 535 2.70 46.81 13.77
CA ILE A 535 1.48 46.44 14.49
C ILE A 535 1.88 46.07 15.92
N ILE A 536 1.39 46.83 16.89
CA ILE A 536 1.58 46.58 18.32
C ILE A 536 0.25 46.13 18.90
N ILE A 537 0.26 44.99 19.61
CA ILE A 537 -0.93 44.39 20.22
C ILE A 537 -0.64 44.12 21.69
N ASP A 538 -1.56 44.47 22.57
CA ASP A 538 -1.48 44.11 23.99
C ASP A 538 -1.50 42.57 24.15
N PRO A 539 -0.45 41.96 24.75
CA PRO A 539 -0.44 40.53 25.06
C PRO A 539 -1.44 40.13 26.15
N THR A 540 -1.91 41.08 26.96
CA THR A 540 -2.72 40.83 28.16
C THR A 540 -4.07 40.22 27.76
N GLY A 541 -4.30 38.94 28.12
CA GLY A 541 -5.55 38.23 27.83
C GLY A 541 -5.63 37.52 26.47
N GLY A 542 -4.64 37.69 25.58
CA GLY A 542 -4.55 36.95 24.31
C GLY A 542 -5.53 37.41 23.22
N LEU A 543 -5.40 36.81 22.03
CA LEU A 543 -6.09 37.20 20.80
C LEU A 543 -7.16 36.18 20.38
N GLY A 544 -8.33 36.66 20.01
CA GLY A 544 -9.39 35.90 19.35
C GLY A 544 -9.56 36.34 17.89
N TYR A 545 -9.86 35.39 16.99
CA TYR A 545 -10.12 35.68 15.58
C TYR A 545 -11.33 34.90 15.03
N ALA A 546 -12.29 35.59 14.44
CA ALA A 546 -13.41 34.98 13.73
C ALA A 546 -13.28 35.28 12.21
N PRO A 547 -12.75 34.35 11.40
CA PRO A 547 -12.62 34.53 9.95
C PRO A 547 -13.99 34.60 9.25
N GLN A 548 -14.06 35.14 8.02
CA GLN A 548 -15.31 35.22 7.24
C GLN A 548 -15.97 33.84 7.01
N LYS A 549 -15.17 32.82 6.67
CA LYS A 549 -15.65 31.44 6.55
C LYS A 549 -15.66 30.76 7.92
N ASN A 550 -16.69 29.94 8.19
CA ASN A 550 -16.72 29.11 9.40
C ASN A 550 -15.62 28.03 9.35
N VAL A 551 -14.68 28.08 10.29
CA VAL A 551 -13.55 27.16 10.44
C VAL A 551 -13.81 26.30 11.66
N ILE A 552 -14.50 25.17 11.45
CA ILE A 552 -15.01 24.28 12.51
C ILE A 552 -14.73 22.83 12.18
N TRP A 553 -14.60 21.97 13.20
CA TRP A 553 -14.51 20.52 13.00
C TRP A 553 -15.93 19.93 12.93
N PRO A 554 -16.38 19.40 11.78
CA PRO A 554 -17.78 18.98 11.61
C PRO A 554 -18.23 17.86 12.57
N GLU A 555 -17.30 17.00 12.99
CA GLU A 555 -17.57 15.80 13.79
C GLU A 555 -17.56 16.05 15.31
N LEU A 556 -17.07 17.20 15.75
CA LEU A 556 -17.01 17.56 17.18
C LEU A 556 -18.27 18.30 17.63
N THR A 557 -18.60 18.18 18.92
CA THR A 557 -19.74 18.88 19.54
C THR A 557 -19.41 20.34 19.88
N VAL A 558 -20.44 21.14 20.16
CA VAL A 558 -20.25 22.54 20.63
C VAL A 558 -19.40 22.58 21.91
N GLU A 559 -19.70 21.70 22.87
CA GLU A 559 -18.93 21.54 24.11
C GLU A 559 -17.45 21.27 23.84
N GLU A 560 -17.16 20.30 22.96
CA GLU A 560 -15.79 19.88 22.62
C GLU A 560 -15.01 21.04 22.00
N HIS A 561 -15.61 21.79 21.07
CA HIS A 561 -14.96 22.97 20.47
C HIS A 561 -14.59 24.01 21.52
N ILE A 562 -15.55 24.40 22.37
CA ILE A 562 -15.32 25.43 23.40
C ILE A 562 -14.25 24.97 24.37
N ARG A 563 -14.28 23.71 24.81
CA ARG A 563 -13.28 23.13 25.70
C ARG A 563 -11.89 23.12 25.07
N ILE A 564 -11.74 22.65 23.83
CA ILE A 564 -10.45 22.61 23.13
C ILE A 564 -9.85 24.02 23.03
N PHE A 565 -10.62 25.00 22.56
CA PHE A 565 -10.11 26.37 22.43
C PHE A 565 -9.85 27.04 23.78
N SER A 566 -10.62 26.70 24.81
CA SER A 566 -10.35 27.16 26.18
C SER A 566 -9.05 26.57 26.71
N ASP A 567 -8.81 25.26 26.53
CA ASP A 567 -7.56 24.60 26.98
C ASP A 567 -6.32 25.12 26.25
N LEU A 568 -6.48 25.49 24.97
CA LEU A 568 -5.43 26.08 24.15
C LEU A 568 -5.07 27.51 24.58
N LYS A 569 -6.06 28.30 25.01
CA LYS A 569 -5.91 29.75 25.21
C LYS A 569 -5.79 30.16 26.68
N CYS A 570 -6.54 29.52 27.59
CA CYS A 570 -6.50 29.79 29.02
C CYS A 570 -5.09 29.57 29.58
N LEU A 571 -4.78 30.19 30.72
CA LEU A 571 -3.59 29.87 31.52
C LEU A 571 -3.91 28.81 32.59
N SER A 572 -5.12 28.81 33.13
CA SER A 572 -5.61 27.85 34.13
C SER A 572 -6.42 26.70 33.49
N ALA A 573 -6.60 25.61 34.25
CA ALA A 573 -7.45 24.49 33.82
C ALA A 573 -8.91 24.97 33.66
N VAL A 574 -9.61 24.43 32.66
CA VAL A 574 -10.96 24.86 32.31
C VAL A 574 -11.98 23.95 33.02
N ASN A 575 -12.84 24.56 33.83
CA ASN A 575 -13.98 23.88 34.45
C ASN A 575 -15.18 23.85 33.50
N GLU A 576 -16.11 22.91 33.72
CA GLU A 576 -17.35 22.80 32.92
C GLU A 576 -18.20 24.08 32.97
N GLU A 577 -18.17 24.80 34.09
CA GLU A 577 -18.89 26.07 34.27
C GLU A 577 -18.46 27.11 33.22
N VAL A 578 -17.16 27.22 32.94
CA VAL A 578 -16.63 28.17 31.93
C VAL A 578 -17.15 27.82 30.53
N VAL A 579 -17.23 26.51 30.22
CA VAL A 579 -17.75 26.03 28.94
C VAL A 579 -19.24 26.33 28.81
N HIS A 580 -20.01 26.08 29.87
CA HIS A 580 -21.44 26.36 29.94
C HIS A 580 -21.74 27.87 29.85
N ASP A 581 -20.98 28.71 30.55
CA ASP A 581 -21.14 30.16 30.53
C ASP A 581 -20.84 30.75 29.16
N LEU A 582 -19.76 30.30 28.51
CA LEU A 582 -19.46 30.70 27.13
C LEU A 582 -20.57 30.26 26.16
N ALA A 583 -21.05 29.02 26.28
CA ALA A 583 -22.15 28.52 25.44
C ALA A 583 -23.46 29.26 25.69
N LYS A 584 -23.72 29.70 26.93
CA LYS A 584 -24.86 30.55 27.28
C LYS A 584 -24.72 31.95 26.67
N GLY A 585 -23.53 32.54 26.77
CA GLY A 585 -23.22 33.86 26.20
C GLY A 585 -23.40 33.94 24.68
N VAL A 586 -23.13 32.86 23.95
CA VAL A 586 -23.36 32.79 22.50
C VAL A 586 -24.69 32.16 22.09
N ASP A 587 -25.61 31.93 23.04
CA ASP A 587 -26.95 31.38 22.75
C ASP A 587 -26.94 29.97 22.10
N LEU A 588 -26.00 29.11 22.54
CA LEU A 588 -25.85 27.72 22.08
C LEU A 588 -26.01 26.66 23.19
N LEU A 589 -26.33 27.06 24.42
CA LEU A 589 -26.47 26.16 25.58
C LEU A 589 -27.41 24.97 25.30
N LYS A 590 -28.54 25.19 24.62
CA LYS A 590 -29.51 24.13 24.27
C LYS A 590 -28.96 23.09 23.29
N LYS A 591 -27.88 23.41 22.56
CA LYS A 591 -27.23 22.56 21.55
C LYS A 591 -25.80 22.17 21.95
N LEU A 592 -25.46 22.21 23.23
CA LEU A 592 -24.11 21.93 23.73
C LEU A 592 -23.54 20.58 23.24
N ARG A 593 -24.38 19.53 23.25
CA ARG A 593 -24.00 18.18 22.82
C ARG A 593 -24.20 17.92 21.32
N ALA A 594 -24.73 18.89 20.56
CA ALA A 594 -24.95 18.72 19.14
C ALA A 594 -23.62 18.81 18.36
N GLN A 595 -23.44 17.94 17.37
CA GLN A 595 -22.28 17.99 16.48
C GLN A 595 -22.34 19.20 15.55
N ALA A 596 -21.19 19.81 15.27
CA ALA A 596 -21.10 21.01 14.44
C ALA A 596 -21.67 20.82 13.02
N LYS A 597 -21.62 19.60 12.45
CA LYS A 597 -22.25 19.29 11.15
C LYS A 597 -23.77 19.53 11.13
N THR A 598 -24.45 19.34 12.26
CA THR A 598 -25.92 19.47 12.41
C THR A 598 -26.39 20.91 12.67
N LEU A 599 -25.46 21.85 12.87
CA LEU A 599 -25.79 23.25 13.14
C LEU A 599 -26.15 24.00 11.85
N SER A 600 -27.11 24.94 11.95
CA SER A 600 -27.42 25.89 10.87
C SER A 600 -26.26 26.85 10.61
N GLY A 601 -26.26 27.56 9.48
CA GLY A 601 -25.22 28.54 9.15
C GLY A 601 -24.99 29.59 10.26
N GLY A 602 -26.07 30.18 10.78
CA GLY A 602 -26.02 31.13 11.90
C GLY A 602 -25.54 30.50 13.21
N GLN A 603 -25.94 29.25 13.51
CA GLN A 603 -25.43 28.54 14.70
C GLN A 603 -23.94 28.20 14.59
N LYS A 604 -23.46 27.84 13.41
CA LYS A 604 -22.02 27.67 13.14
C LYS A 604 -21.25 28.98 13.34
N ARG A 605 -21.86 30.12 12.98
CA ARG A 605 -21.27 31.45 13.22
C ARG A 605 -21.16 31.76 14.72
N LYS A 606 -22.22 31.51 15.48
CA LYS A 606 -22.22 31.63 16.95
C LYS A 606 -21.14 30.73 17.59
N LEU A 607 -20.95 29.52 17.08
CA LEU A 607 -19.88 28.62 17.54
C LEU A 607 -18.49 29.16 17.25
N GLN A 608 -18.27 29.72 16.06
CA GLN A 608 -17.01 30.39 15.70
C GLN A 608 -16.71 31.56 16.65
N MET A 609 -17.72 32.34 17.03
CA MET A 609 -17.59 33.41 18.04
C MET A 609 -17.26 32.84 19.42
N ALA A 610 -17.87 31.72 19.82
CA ALA A 610 -17.53 31.06 21.09
C ALA A 610 -16.06 30.65 21.15
N MET A 611 -15.50 30.11 20.05
CA MET A 611 -14.07 29.78 19.94
C MET A 611 -13.18 31.02 20.00
N MET A 612 -13.64 32.15 19.43
CA MET A 612 -12.95 33.43 19.52
C MET A 612 -12.91 33.96 20.96
N PHE A 613 -14.01 33.85 21.70
CA PHE A 613 -14.14 34.33 23.07
C PHE A 613 -13.52 33.41 24.12
N ALA A 614 -13.42 32.11 23.83
CA ALA A 614 -12.77 31.12 24.67
C ALA A 614 -11.35 31.56 25.06
N GLY A 615 -10.93 31.25 26.29
CA GLY A 615 -9.62 31.68 26.79
C GLY A 615 -9.55 33.07 27.39
N GLY A 616 -10.65 33.85 27.37
CA GLY A 616 -10.67 35.21 27.90
C GLY A 616 -9.96 36.23 27.00
N SER A 617 -10.04 36.05 25.66
CA SER A 617 -9.40 36.94 24.69
C SER A 617 -9.74 38.41 24.91
N ALA A 618 -8.71 39.23 25.15
CA ALA A 618 -8.87 40.67 25.34
C ALA A 618 -9.05 41.41 24.02
N VAL A 619 -8.34 40.99 22.97
CA VAL A 619 -8.47 41.54 21.60
C VAL A 619 -9.18 40.52 20.72
N CYS A 620 -10.27 40.90 20.09
CA CYS A 620 -11.08 40.05 19.21
C CYS A 620 -11.19 40.65 17.81
N CYS A 621 -10.70 39.93 16.81
CA CYS A 621 -10.79 40.31 15.40
C CYS A 621 -11.96 39.57 14.73
N VAL A 622 -12.89 40.30 14.14
CA VAL A 622 -14.15 39.79 13.59
C VAL A 622 -14.26 40.12 12.11
N ASP A 623 -14.14 39.14 11.23
CA ASP A 623 -14.16 39.36 9.78
C ASP A 623 -15.56 39.06 9.19
N GLU A 624 -16.31 40.11 8.83
CA GLU A 624 -17.61 40.05 8.15
C GLU A 624 -18.55 38.94 8.67
N VAL A 625 -18.87 38.97 9.97
CA VAL A 625 -19.63 37.88 10.62
C VAL A 625 -21.11 37.78 10.27
N SER A 626 -21.71 38.89 9.89
CA SER A 626 -23.14 39.02 9.60
C SER A 626 -23.51 38.62 8.17
N THR A 627 -22.52 38.49 7.27
CA THR A 627 -22.74 38.24 5.84
C THR A 627 -23.39 36.89 5.59
N GLY A 628 -24.49 36.88 4.83
CA GLY A 628 -25.19 35.66 4.42
C GLY A 628 -26.02 35.00 5.52
N LEU A 629 -26.33 35.73 6.60
CA LEU A 629 -27.22 35.30 7.67
C LEU A 629 -28.61 35.90 7.54
N ASP A 630 -29.61 35.21 8.08
CA ASP A 630 -30.96 35.74 8.20
C ASP A 630 -30.98 36.95 9.17
N PRO A 631 -31.93 37.91 9.00
CA PRO A 631 -31.98 39.12 9.80
C PRO A 631 -32.04 38.87 11.31
N ILE A 632 -32.70 37.79 11.75
CA ILE A 632 -32.85 37.45 13.17
C ILE A 632 -31.52 36.95 13.75
N SER A 633 -30.84 36.02 13.06
CA SER A 633 -29.51 35.55 13.45
C SER A 633 -28.48 36.68 13.48
N ARG A 634 -28.57 37.62 12.52
CA ARG A 634 -27.71 38.82 12.48
C ARG A 634 -27.90 39.70 13.72
N ARG A 635 -29.14 40.05 14.07
CA ARG A 635 -29.44 40.82 15.30
C ARG A 635 -28.94 40.10 16.56
N ARG A 636 -29.08 38.77 16.63
CA ARG A 636 -28.59 38.00 17.78
C ARG A 636 -27.06 38.04 17.89
N ILE A 637 -26.33 38.06 16.78
CA ILE A 637 -24.87 38.26 16.77
C ILE A 637 -24.50 39.67 17.27
N TRP A 638 -25.27 40.68 16.87
CA TRP A 638 -25.06 42.06 17.33
C TRP A 638 -25.20 42.17 18.85
N GLU A 639 -26.25 41.58 19.42
CA GLU A 639 -26.44 41.51 20.87
C GLU A 639 -25.26 40.83 21.58
N ILE A 640 -24.73 39.74 21.02
CA ILE A 640 -23.56 39.03 21.58
C ILE A 640 -22.31 39.91 21.55
N LEU A 641 -22.06 40.63 20.45
CA LEU A 641 -20.90 41.53 20.34
C LEU A 641 -21.00 42.71 21.32
N LEU A 642 -22.19 43.31 21.45
CA LEU A 642 -22.45 44.40 22.39
C LEU A 642 -22.31 43.94 23.85
N ALA A 643 -22.77 42.73 24.19
CA ALA A 643 -22.65 42.17 25.54
C ALA A 643 -21.18 41.96 25.95
N GLU A 644 -20.30 41.67 25.00
CA GLU A 644 -18.87 41.42 25.24
C GLU A 644 -17.99 42.67 25.08
N ARG A 645 -18.56 43.78 24.60
CA ARG A 645 -17.87 45.07 24.43
C ARG A 645 -17.18 45.55 25.71
N GLN A 646 -17.83 45.45 26.86
CA GLN A 646 -17.24 45.97 28.12
C GLN A 646 -15.98 45.20 28.57
N ARG A 647 -15.84 43.96 28.12
CA ARG A 647 -14.74 43.06 28.55
C ARG A 647 -13.58 43.03 27.57
N ARG A 648 -13.80 43.41 26.30
CA ARG A 648 -12.90 43.11 25.18
C ARG A 648 -12.83 44.27 24.20
N THR A 649 -11.68 44.44 23.55
CA THR A 649 -11.53 45.28 22.35
C THR A 649 -11.91 44.45 21.13
N ILE A 650 -12.90 44.91 20.37
CA ILE A 650 -13.39 44.21 19.18
C ILE A 650 -13.03 45.06 17.96
N ILE A 651 -12.28 44.48 17.03
CA ILE A 651 -12.01 45.08 15.72
C ILE A 651 -12.82 44.26 14.71
N MET A 652 -13.80 44.88 14.08
CA MET A 652 -14.66 44.21 13.11
C MET A 652 -14.57 44.81 11.72
N THR A 653 -14.75 43.99 10.70
CA THR A 653 -14.92 44.43 9.31
C THR A 653 -16.38 44.23 8.91
N THR A 654 -16.95 45.21 8.23
CA THR A 654 -18.25 45.07 7.59
C THR A 654 -18.33 45.90 6.32
N HIS A 655 -19.24 45.52 5.45
CA HIS A 655 -19.69 46.34 4.33
C HIS A 655 -21.14 46.82 4.52
N PHE A 656 -21.77 46.45 5.63
CA PHE A 656 -23.11 46.86 6.00
C PHE A 656 -23.07 48.14 6.83
N LEU A 657 -23.69 49.20 6.32
CA LEU A 657 -23.67 50.52 6.93
C LEU A 657 -24.53 50.56 8.21
N ASP A 658 -25.68 49.87 8.20
CA ASP A 658 -26.55 49.67 9.36
C ASP A 658 -25.81 48.97 10.52
N GLU A 659 -24.99 47.97 10.20
CA GLU A 659 -24.17 47.26 11.19
C GLU A 659 -23.11 48.16 11.81
N ALA A 660 -22.40 48.95 11.00
CA ALA A 660 -21.39 49.88 11.49
C ALA A 660 -22.01 50.97 12.36
N ASP A 661 -23.16 51.53 11.97
CA ASP A 661 -23.86 52.58 12.72
C ASP A 661 -24.40 52.06 14.07
N TYR A 662 -24.85 50.80 14.12
CA TYR A 662 -25.42 50.21 15.34
C TYR A 662 -24.38 49.67 16.32
N LEU A 663 -23.30 49.05 15.83
CA LEU A 663 -22.33 48.35 16.68
C LEU A 663 -21.10 49.19 17.04
N ALA A 664 -20.66 50.08 16.15
CA ALA A 664 -19.34 50.68 16.27
C ALA A 664 -19.33 51.86 17.23
N ASP A 665 -18.33 51.90 18.11
CA ASP A 665 -18.00 53.11 18.84
C ASP A 665 -17.24 54.10 17.95
N ASP A 666 -16.41 53.56 17.06
CA ASP A 666 -15.59 54.30 16.13
C ASP A 666 -15.53 53.57 14.79
N ILE A 667 -15.65 54.33 13.71
CA ILE A 667 -15.74 53.82 12.35
C ILE A 667 -14.55 54.34 11.55
N ALA A 668 -13.77 53.43 10.98
CA ALA A 668 -12.67 53.74 10.08
C ALA A 668 -13.07 53.38 8.64
N ILE A 669 -13.28 54.40 7.81
CA ILE A 669 -13.71 54.27 6.41
C ILE A 669 -12.47 54.08 5.52
N MET A 670 -12.38 52.91 4.89
CA MET A 670 -11.31 52.52 3.98
C MET A 670 -11.78 52.53 2.52
N TYR A 671 -11.01 53.16 1.64
CA TYR A 671 -11.26 53.15 0.20
C TYR A 671 -9.94 53.07 -0.59
N LYS A 672 -9.87 52.15 -1.57
CA LYS A 672 -8.67 51.90 -2.39
C LYS A 672 -7.38 51.68 -1.57
N GLY A 673 -7.48 51.02 -0.41
CA GLY A 673 -6.33 50.66 0.42
C GLY A 673 -5.83 51.78 1.36
N THR A 674 -6.50 52.93 1.42
CA THR A 674 -6.14 54.05 2.31
C THR A 674 -7.29 54.39 3.27
N LEU A 675 -6.97 54.89 4.46
CA LEU A 675 -7.95 55.46 5.38
C LEU A 675 -8.45 56.80 4.81
N ARG A 676 -9.77 57.01 4.79
CA ARG A 676 -10.40 58.24 4.28
C ARG A 676 -10.98 59.11 5.38
N ALA A 677 -11.64 58.49 6.34
CA ALA A 677 -12.20 59.14 7.51
C ALA A 677 -12.20 58.17 8.69
N ALA A 678 -12.07 58.69 9.90
CA ALA A 678 -12.18 57.94 11.14
C ALA A 678 -12.90 58.79 12.18
N GLY A 679 -13.74 58.19 13.02
CA GLY A 679 -14.49 58.88 14.07
C GLY A 679 -15.77 58.15 14.45
N THR A 680 -16.42 58.64 15.49
CA THR A 680 -17.75 58.15 15.90
C THR A 680 -18.77 58.36 14.79
N ALA A 681 -19.80 57.52 14.71
CA ALA A 681 -20.86 57.66 13.70
C ALA A 681 -21.48 59.06 13.70
N ALA A 682 -21.70 59.65 14.89
CA ALA A 682 -22.21 61.00 15.04
C ALA A 682 -21.24 62.08 14.52
N SER A 683 -19.94 61.96 14.84
CA SER A 683 -18.91 62.90 14.36
C SER A 683 -18.77 62.84 12.84
N LEU A 684 -18.79 61.63 12.28
CA LEU A 684 -18.71 61.42 10.84
C LEU A 684 -19.95 62.01 10.15
N LYS A 685 -21.17 61.69 10.61
CA LYS A 685 -22.42 62.25 10.07
C LYS A 685 -22.46 63.78 10.13
N HIS A 686 -21.95 64.38 11.22
CA HIS A 686 -21.86 65.83 11.35
C HIS A 686 -20.85 66.46 10.39
N GLN A 687 -19.69 65.82 10.19
CA GLN A 687 -18.59 66.38 9.38
C GLN A 687 -18.80 66.16 7.87
N TYR A 688 -19.36 65.03 7.47
CA TYR A 688 -19.47 64.62 6.06
C TYR A 688 -20.90 64.45 5.56
N GLY A 689 -21.93 64.44 6.42
CA GLY A 689 -23.31 64.37 5.98
C GLY A 689 -23.72 65.58 5.13
N ASP A 690 -24.70 65.40 4.25
CA ASP A 690 -25.30 66.49 3.45
C ASP A 690 -26.50 67.16 4.16
N GLY A 691 -26.57 67.00 5.49
CA GLY A 691 -27.59 67.59 6.35
C GLY A 691 -28.87 66.74 6.43
N TYR A 692 -30.02 67.38 6.53
CA TYR A 692 -31.33 66.75 6.68
C TYR A 692 -32.11 66.81 5.38
N THR A 693 -32.85 65.75 5.08
CA THR A 693 -33.73 65.65 3.92
C THR A 693 -35.18 65.62 4.37
N ILE A 694 -36.00 66.53 3.85
CA ILE A 694 -37.45 66.59 4.10
C ILE A 694 -38.16 66.26 2.78
N LYS A 695 -38.95 65.18 2.78
CA LYS A 695 -39.71 64.71 1.62
C LYS A 695 -41.18 65.00 1.80
N LEU A 696 -41.80 65.56 0.77
CA LEU A 696 -43.23 65.82 0.70
C LEU A 696 -43.85 64.99 -0.45
N PRO A 697 -44.96 64.26 -0.22
CA PRO A 697 -45.61 63.39 -1.21
C PRO A 697 -46.26 64.09 -2.41
N TYR A 698 -46.32 65.43 -2.44
CA TYR A 698 -47.01 66.19 -3.48
C TYR A 698 -46.18 67.40 -3.95
N GLU A 699 -46.36 67.81 -5.20
CA GLU A 699 -45.78 69.03 -5.77
C GLU A 699 -46.56 70.23 -5.20
N THR A 700 -45.93 70.97 -4.28
CA THR A 700 -46.54 72.14 -3.64
C THR A 700 -45.86 73.41 -4.14
N ASP A 701 -46.62 74.31 -4.76
CA ASP A 701 -46.19 75.65 -5.22
C ASP A 701 -45.88 76.64 -4.07
N VAL A 702 -45.48 76.14 -2.90
CA VAL A 702 -45.18 76.96 -1.73
C VAL A 702 -43.73 77.42 -1.80
N ASN A 703 -43.53 78.70 -2.13
CA ASN A 703 -42.22 79.34 -2.18
C ASN A 703 -41.74 79.71 -0.76
N ILE A 704 -41.13 78.76 -0.05
CA ILE A 704 -40.65 78.96 1.32
C ILE A 704 -39.25 79.61 1.29
N GLN A 705 -39.16 80.89 1.63
CA GLN A 705 -37.88 81.62 1.71
C GLN A 705 -37.18 81.40 3.06
N LEU A 706 -36.13 80.59 3.11
CA LEU A 706 -35.35 80.29 4.32
C LEU A 706 -33.98 81.00 4.34
N PRO A 707 -33.45 81.37 5.52
CA PRO A 707 -32.08 81.83 5.67
C PRO A 707 -31.11 80.63 5.63
N GLY A 708 -30.63 80.29 4.43
CA GLY A 708 -29.62 79.25 4.24
C GLY A 708 -29.61 78.63 2.83
N SER A 709 -28.57 77.85 2.52
CA SER A 709 -28.47 77.10 1.27
C SER A 709 -29.40 75.88 1.30
N VAL A 710 -30.62 76.03 0.78
CA VAL A 710 -31.59 74.94 0.61
C VAL A 710 -31.50 74.44 -0.83
N GLN A 711 -31.25 73.14 -1.02
CA GLN A 711 -31.35 72.52 -2.34
C GLN A 711 -32.69 71.82 -2.46
N THR A 712 -33.47 72.17 -3.48
CA THR A 712 -34.78 71.58 -3.74
C THR A 712 -34.71 70.74 -5.02
N GLU A 713 -35.07 69.47 -4.92
CA GLU A 713 -35.26 68.58 -6.05
C GLU A 713 -36.77 68.30 -6.21
N HIS A 714 -37.35 68.79 -7.31
CA HIS A 714 -38.73 68.49 -7.67
C HIS A 714 -38.78 67.23 -8.53
N SER A 715 -39.62 66.27 -8.14
CA SER A 715 -39.97 65.09 -8.93
C SER A 715 -41.49 65.01 -9.04
N ARG A 716 -42.00 64.38 -10.12
CA ARG A 716 -43.46 64.27 -10.39
C ARG A 716 -44.32 63.70 -9.26
N HIS A 717 -43.72 63.00 -8.29
CA HIS A 717 -44.42 62.35 -7.17
C HIS A 717 -43.90 62.80 -5.79
N GLN A 718 -42.90 63.68 -5.72
CA GLN A 718 -42.36 64.14 -4.43
C GLN A 718 -41.52 65.41 -4.59
N THR A 719 -41.59 66.29 -3.59
CA THR A 719 -40.67 67.42 -3.44
C THR A 719 -39.67 67.10 -2.33
N VAL A 720 -38.37 67.19 -2.62
CA VAL A 720 -37.30 66.87 -1.67
C VAL A 720 -36.51 68.13 -1.35
N TYR A 721 -36.55 68.56 -0.09
CA TYR A 721 -35.74 69.65 0.45
C TYR A 721 -34.51 69.08 1.16
N ARG A 722 -33.30 69.49 0.76
CA ARG A 722 -32.05 69.20 1.48
C ARG A 722 -31.55 70.46 2.19
N VAL A 723 -31.34 70.36 3.50
CA VAL A 723 -30.89 71.47 4.36
C VAL A 723 -29.66 71.06 5.16
N THR A 724 -28.68 71.95 5.29
CA THR A 724 -27.35 71.61 5.85
C THR A 724 -27.31 71.45 7.37
N SER A 725 -28.32 71.95 8.11
CA SER A 725 -28.31 71.96 9.58
C SER A 725 -29.67 71.62 10.17
N ALA A 726 -29.65 71.01 11.36
CA ALA A 726 -30.84 70.66 12.15
C ALA A 726 -31.71 71.89 12.48
N ALA A 727 -31.08 73.05 12.73
CA ALA A 727 -31.81 74.27 13.03
C ALA A 727 -32.62 74.78 11.82
N ILE A 728 -32.07 74.65 10.61
CA ILE A 728 -32.76 75.02 9.37
C ILE A 728 -33.85 74.00 9.05
N ALA A 729 -33.61 72.72 9.32
CA ALA A 729 -34.63 71.68 9.19
C ALA A 729 -35.83 71.94 10.09
N ALA A 730 -35.58 72.26 11.37
CA ALA A 730 -36.63 72.62 12.33
C ALA A 730 -37.42 73.87 11.91
N GLY A 731 -36.73 74.91 11.43
CA GLY A 731 -37.39 76.11 10.91
C GLY A 731 -38.18 75.86 9.61
N LEU A 732 -37.75 74.93 8.77
CA LEU A 732 -38.50 74.51 7.57
C LEU A 732 -39.74 73.69 7.96
N THR A 733 -39.65 72.81 8.95
CA THR A 733 -40.79 72.00 9.41
C THR A 733 -41.84 72.85 10.11
N GLU A 734 -41.44 73.83 10.92
CA GLU A 734 -42.35 74.79 11.56
C GLU A 734 -43.15 75.56 10.51
N ARG A 735 -42.51 76.01 9.43
CA ARG A 735 -43.18 76.70 8.32
C ARG A 735 -44.05 75.78 7.46
N LEU A 736 -43.65 74.53 7.26
CA LEU A 736 -44.49 73.53 6.58
C LEU A 736 -45.78 73.27 7.38
N GLU A 737 -45.68 73.24 8.71
CA GLU A 737 -46.81 73.11 9.62
C GLU A 737 -47.71 74.36 9.64
N GLU A 738 -47.13 75.57 9.58
CA GLU A 738 -47.87 76.84 9.40
C GLU A 738 -48.74 76.81 8.12
N HIS A 739 -48.23 76.18 7.06
CA HIS A 739 -48.94 75.99 5.79
C HIS A 739 -49.87 74.76 5.75
N GLN A 740 -50.17 74.14 6.90
CA GLN A 740 -51.05 72.97 7.05
C GLN A 740 -50.57 71.68 6.35
N LEU A 741 -49.30 71.58 5.97
CA LEU A 741 -48.72 70.38 5.37
C LEU A 741 -48.21 69.46 6.49
N ARG A 742 -48.96 68.38 6.78
CA ARG A 742 -48.64 67.44 7.87
C ARG A 742 -48.02 66.11 7.42
N ASP A 743 -48.21 65.72 6.16
CA ASP A 743 -47.62 64.51 5.59
C ASP A 743 -46.22 64.81 5.03
N TYR A 744 -45.23 65.04 5.90
CA TYR A 744 -43.83 65.17 5.49
C TYR A 744 -42.95 64.15 6.21
N GLN A 745 -41.92 63.66 5.53
CA GLN A 745 -40.95 62.73 6.10
C GLN A 745 -39.60 63.44 6.28
N ILE A 746 -39.17 63.60 7.53
CA ILE A 746 -37.82 64.07 7.85
C ILE A 746 -36.88 62.85 7.94
N SER A 747 -35.74 62.93 7.27
CA SER A 747 -34.64 61.98 7.39
C SER A 747 -33.36 62.74 7.73
N GLY A 748 -32.65 62.29 8.77
CA GLY A 748 -31.33 62.81 9.10
C GLY A 748 -30.24 62.30 8.16
N PRO A 749 -28.99 62.80 8.29
CA PRO A 749 -27.87 62.35 7.48
C PRO A 749 -27.62 60.86 7.71
N THR A 750 -27.63 60.10 6.63
CA THR A 750 -27.46 58.64 6.65
C THR A 750 -25.99 58.26 6.48
N MET A 751 -25.62 57.05 6.94
CA MET A 751 -24.24 56.55 6.73
C MET A 751 -23.97 56.28 5.24
N GLU A 752 -25.02 55.98 4.47
CA GLU A 752 -25.01 55.78 3.02
C GLU A 752 -24.53 57.03 2.27
N GLU A 753 -25.18 58.17 2.51
CA GLU A 753 -24.82 59.44 1.86
C GLU A 753 -23.40 59.87 2.20
N LEU A 754 -23.04 59.75 3.49
CA LEU A 754 -21.69 60.01 3.97
C LEU A 754 -20.66 59.13 3.26
N PHE A 755 -20.95 57.84 3.16
CA PHE A 755 -20.05 56.89 2.53
C PHE A 755 -19.79 57.26 1.07
N LEU A 756 -20.84 57.57 0.30
CA LEU A 756 -20.74 57.99 -1.09
C LEU A 756 -19.90 59.25 -1.28
N LYS A 757 -20.08 60.24 -0.40
CA LYS A 757 -19.30 61.49 -0.43
C LYS A 757 -17.83 61.25 -0.11
N VAL A 758 -17.54 60.44 0.90
CA VAL A 758 -16.17 60.11 1.34
C VAL A 758 -15.44 59.23 0.31
N THR A 759 -16.15 58.35 -0.40
CA THR A 759 -15.56 57.52 -1.46
C THR A 759 -15.50 58.24 -2.82
N GLY A 760 -16.22 59.35 -2.99
CA GLY A 760 -16.21 60.17 -4.21
C GLY A 760 -16.98 59.57 -5.39
N ASP A 761 -17.81 58.54 -5.13
CA ASP A 761 -18.61 57.87 -6.15
C ASP A 761 -20.04 58.43 -6.09
N LYS A 762 -20.41 59.29 -7.06
CA LYS A 762 -21.81 59.29 -7.50
C LYS A 762 -22.05 57.88 -8.00
N ILE A 763 -22.90 57.09 -7.34
CA ILE A 763 -23.36 55.82 -7.90
C ILE A 763 -23.89 56.17 -9.29
N HIS A 764 -23.20 55.71 -10.34
CA HIS A 764 -23.81 55.62 -11.66
C HIS A 764 -25.06 54.76 -11.47
N THR A 765 -26.23 55.39 -11.42
CA THR A 765 -27.47 54.77 -11.84
C THR A 765 -27.15 54.11 -13.17
N SER A 766 -27.28 52.78 -13.21
CA SER A 766 -26.89 51.91 -14.32
C SER A 766 -27.01 52.57 -15.69
N GLU A 767 -25.89 53.09 -16.21
CA GLU A 767 -25.71 53.25 -17.64
C GLU A 767 -25.10 51.96 -18.16
N THR A 768 -25.89 51.31 -18.99
CA THR A 768 -25.59 50.16 -19.84
C THR A 768 -24.19 50.26 -20.43
N VAL A 769 -23.29 49.38 -19.99
CA VAL A 769 -21.98 49.21 -20.62
C VAL A 769 -22.18 48.56 -21.99
N ALA A 770 -22.22 49.39 -23.03
CA ALA A 770 -21.98 48.98 -24.40
C ALA A 770 -20.51 48.56 -24.53
N SER A 771 -20.25 47.26 -24.59
CA SER A 771 -19.01 46.72 -25.16
C SER A 771 -19.22 46.51 -26.66
N LYS A 772 -18.34 47.15 -27.45
CA LYS A 772 -18.14 46.92 -28.88
C LYS A 772 -18.03 45.42 -29.19
N GLU A 773 -18.98 44.88 -29.95
CA GLU A 773 -18.76 43.74 -30.83
C GLU A 773 -18.83 44.22 -32.28
N GLU A 774 -17.91 43.69 -33.07
CA GLU A 774 -17.76 43.95 -34.50
C GLU A 774 -18.99 43.46 -35.27
N THR A 775 -19.37 44.26 -36.25
CA THR A 775 -20.44 44.06 -37.24
C THR A 775 -20.52 42.65 -37.81
N THR A 776 -21.63 41.96 -37.57
CA THR A 776 -22.26 41.07 -38.56
C THR A 776 -23.78 41.29 -38.58
N ASN A 777 -24.30 41.48 -39.79
CA ASN A 777 -25.68 41.85 -40.12
C ASN A 777 -26.73 40.83 -39.64
N ALA A 778 -27.78 41.27 -38.95
CA ALA A 778 -29.11 40.64 -39.02
C ALA A 778 -30.22 41.61 -38.58
N LYS A 779 -31.36 41.51 -39.27
CA LYS A 779 -32.51 42.43 -39.39
C LYS A 779 -33.23 42.79 -38.08
N ASP A 780 -33.74 44.02 -38.05
CA ASP A 780 -34.72 44.54 -37.08
C ASP A 780 -36.02 43.72 -37.07
N GLU A 781 -36.38 43.19 -35.90
CA GLU A 781 -37.78 43.02 -35.48
C GLU A 781 -37.91 43.57 -34.05
N SER A 782 -38.70 44.63 -33.90
CA SER A 782 -38.99 45.27 -32.63
C SER A 782 -39.97 44.42 -31.82
N VAL A 783 -39.53 43.87 -30.69
CA VAL A 783 -40.41 43.24 -29.70
C VAL A 783 -40.61 44.22 -28.54
N THR A 784 -41.82 44.77 -28.45
CA THR A 784 -42.33 45.49 -27.28
C THR A 784 -42.58 44.52 -26.14
N VAL A 785 -41.99 44.79 -24.97
CA VAL A 785 -42.21 43.99 -23.76
C VAL A 785 -43.38 44.60 -22.98
N ASP A 786 -44.52 43.93 -23.02
CA ASP A 786 -45.63 44.14 -22.08
C ASP A 786 -45.29 43.46 -20.75
N ILE A 787 -45.21 44.25 -19.68
CA ILE A 787 -45.03 43.74 -18.32
C ILE A 787 -46.43 43.43 -17.77
N THR A 788 -46.79 42.15 -17.75
CA THR A 788 -47.94 41.66 -17.00
C THR A 788 -47.45 40.99 -15.71
N ASP A 789 -48.02 41.43 -14.58
CA ASP A 789 -47.86 40.87 -13.24
C ASP A 789 -48.21 39.38 -13.23
N THR A 790 -47.23 38.52 -13.51
CA THR A 790 -47.34 37.08 -13.24
C THR A 790 -46.35 36.73 -12.14
N GLU A 791 -46.91 36.18 -11.08
CA GLU A 791 -46.22 35.57 -9.95
C GLU A 791 -45.04 34.72 -10.45
N TYR A 792 -43.85 35.00 -9.93
CA TYR A 792 -42.71 34.09 -10.08
C TYR A 792 -42.99 32.83 -9.24
N GLU A 793 -43.78 31.90 -9.77
CA GLU A 793 -43.77 30.53 -9.27
C GLU A 793 -42.43 29.90 -9.63
N LEU A 794 -41.70 29.43 -8.61
CA LEU A 794 -40.50 28.62 -8.78
C LEU A 794 -40.88 27.36 -9.56
N ASP A 795 -40.50 27.33 -10.84
CA ASP A 795 -40.82 26.24 -11.77
C ASP A 795 -40.40 24.89 -11.15
N ALA A 796 -41.37 24.01 -10.89
CA ALA A 796 -41.10 22.73 -10.25
C ALA A 796 -40.24 21.87 -11.19
N GLY A 797 -39.11 21.38 -10.66
CA GLY A 797 -38.13 20.62 -11.44
C GLY A 797 -38.79 19.44 -12.17
N ARG A 798 -38.75 19.46 -13.51
CA ARG A 798 -39.29 18.36 -14.32
C ARG A 798 -38.40 17.13 -14.23
N PRO A 799 -38.95 15.93 -13.94
CA PRO A 799 -38.17 14.70 -13.94
C PRO A 799 -37.63 14.41 -15.34
N ILE A 800 -36.32 14.54 -15.52
CA ILE A 800 -35.62 14.15 -16.75
C ILE A 800 -35.35 12.65 -16.76
N SER A 801 -35.34 12.04 -17.96
CA SER A 801 -35.07 10.61 -18.11
C SER A 801 -33.71 10.22 -17.54
N VAL A 802 -33.63 9.01 -16.97
CA VAL A 802 -32.39 8.46 -16.35
C VAL A 802 -31.22 8.52 -17.34
N PHE A 803 -31.47 8.28 -18.62
CA PHE A 803 -30.45 8.31 -19.66
C PHE A 803 -29.89 9.73 -19.90
N LYS A 804 -30.77 10.75 -19.89
CA LYS A 804 -30.35 12.15 -20.02
C LYS A 804 -29.61 12.62 -18.76
N GLN A 805 -30.06 12.20 -17.58
CA GLN A 805 -29.33 12.41 -16.32
C GLN A 805 -27.93 11.79 -16.39
N TRP A 806 -27.82 10.55 -16.86
CA TRP A 806 -26.55 9.83 -16.96
C TRP A 806 -25.60 10.53 -17.94
N SER A 807 -26.08 10.95 -19.11
CA SER A 807 -25.30 11.72 -20.08
C SER A 807 -24.82 13.07 -19.53
N ILE A 808 -25.69 13.81 -18.83
CA ILE A 808 -25.32 15.08 -18.18
C ILE A 808 -24.27 14.86 -17.08
N LEU A 809 -24.45 13.83 -16.25
CA LEU A 809 -23.49 13.47 -15.20
C LEU A 809 -22.16 13.01 -15.78
N PHE A 810 -22.17 12.24 -16.87
CA PHE A 810 -20.96 11.82 -17.57
C PHE A 810 -20.24 13.02 -18.22
N GLY A 811 -20.96 13.91 -18.90
CA GLY A 811 -20.42 15.16 -19.43
C GLY A 811 -19.84 16.06 -18.33
N LYS A 812 -20.47 16.12 -17.16
CA LYS A 812 -19.93 16.79 -15.97
C LYS A 812 -18.63 16.14 -15.51
N ARG A 813 -18.55 14.80 -15.43
CA ARG A 813 -17.32 14.07 -15.04
C ARG A 813 -16.18 14.33 -16.04
N LEU A 814 -16.45 14.33 -17.34
CA LEU A 814 -15.46 14.69 -18.38
C LEU A 814 -14.97 16.14 -18.27
N ARG A 815 -15.88 17.10 -18.02
CA ARG A 815 -15.49 18.50 -17.78
C ARG A 815 -14.64 18.67 -16.51
N ILE A 816 -14.93 17.90 -15.45
CA ILE A 816 -14.13 17.88 -14.21
C ILE A 816 -12.76 17.27 -14.47
N LEU A 817 -12.68 16.16 -15.21
CA LEU A 817 -11.43 15.49 -15.55
C LEU A 817 -10.46 16.46 -16.25
N LYS A 818 -10.95 17.22 -17.24
CA LYS A 818 -10.13 18.22 -17.97
C LYS A 818 -9.57 19.33 -17.05
N ARG A 819 -10.29 19.68 -15.98
CA ARG A 819 -9.85 20.70 -15.00
C ARG A 819 -8.99 20.13 -13.87
N ARG A 820 -9.09 18.84 -13.56
CA ARG A 820 -8.41 18.18 -12.42
C ARG A 820 -7.91 16.78 -12.77
N TYR A 821 -7.04 16.69 -13.78
CA TYR A 821 -6.55 15.43 -14.32
C TYR A 821 -5.45 14.76 -13.47
N VAL A 822 -4.70 15.54 -12.67
CA VAL A 822 -3.51 15.06 -11.93
C VAL A 822 -3.74 13.78 -11.12
N PRO A 823 -4.80 13.63 -10.29
CA PRO A 823 -5.00 12.39 -9.51
C PRO A 823 -5.20 11.15 -10.39
N TYR A 824 -5.93 11.30 -11.50
CA TYR A 824 -6.21 10.22 -12.43
C TYR A 824 -4.96 9.84 -13.24
N PHE A 825 -4.18 10.85 -13.64
CA PHE A 825 -2.90 10.63 -14.29
C PHE A 825 -1.94 9.85 -13.38
N VAL A 826 -1.85 10.21 -12.10
CA VAL A 826 -1.02 9.48 -11.12
C VAL A 826 -1.49 8.04 -10.96
N ALA A 827 -2.80 7.78 -10.91
CA ALA A 827 -3.35 6.43 -10.82
C ALA A 827 -3.02 5.58 -12.07
N VAL A 828 -3.15 6.16 -13.27
CA VAL A 828 -2.80 5.48 -14.53
C VAL A 828 -1.30 5.26 -14.65
N ALA A 829 -0.49 6.26 -14.30
CA ALA A 829 0.97 6.14 -14.30
C ALA A 829 1.43 5.03 -13.35
N PHE A 830 0.79 4.88 -12.19
CA PHE A 830 1.07 3.77 -11.26
C PHE A 830 0.79 2.40 -11.89
N ALA A 831 -0.36 2.23 -12.56
CA ALA A 831 -0.67 0.99 -13.26
C ALA A 831 0.32 0.70 -14.40
N ILE A 832 0.75 1.73 -15.14
CA ILE A 832 1.75 1.60 -16.22
C ILE A 832 3.11 1.21 -15.64
N VAL A 833 3.57 1.86 -14.56
CA VAL A 833 4.85 1.52 -13.90
C VAL A 833 4.79 0.10 -13.34
N GLY A 834 3.70 -0.29 -12.69
CA GLY A 834 3.48 -1.66 -12.22
C GLY A 834 3.57 -2.68 -13.36
N ALA A 835 2.93 -2.40 -14.49
CA ALA A 835 3.00 -3.24 -15.69
C ALA A 835 4.41 -3.26 -16.33
N ALA A 836 5.14 -2.15 -16.27
CA ALA A 836 6.50 -2.03 -16.82
C ALA A 836 7.56 -2.78 -16.00
N ILE A 837 7.30 -3.07 -14.72
CA ILE A 837 8.20 -3.83 -13.85
C ILE A 837 8.20 -5.32 -14.21
N ALA A 838 7.07 -5.89 -14.64
CA ALA A 838 6.98 -7.32 -14.95
C ALA A 838 7.94 -7.77 -16.09
N PRO A 839 8.06 -7.06 -17.22
CA PRO A 839 9.06 -7.38 -18.24
C PRO A 839 10.51 -7.23 -17.78
N LEU A 840 10.81 -6.29 -16.88
CA LEU A 840 12.16 -6.08 -16.33
C LEU A 840 12.58 -7.24 -15.41
N LEU A 841 11.65 -7.79 -14.63
CA LEU A 841 11.84 -9.03 -13.87
C LEU A 841 12.15 -10.22 -14.78
N ILE A 842 11.44 -10.33 -15.91
CA ILE A 842 11.64 -11.43 -16.87
C ILE A 842 12.98 -11.28 -17.62
N LYS A 843 13.36 -10.05 -18.01
CA LYS A 843 14.62 -9.77 -18.72
C LYS A 843 15.88 -9.92 -17.84
N SER A 844 15.71 -10.06 -16.53
CA SER A 844 16.80 -10.27 -15.55
C SER A 844 17.37 -11.70 -15.57
N PHE A 845 16.67 -12.66 -16.17
CA PHE A 845 17.19 -14.01 -16.34
C PHE A 845 18.14 -14.02 -17.55
N LYS A 846 19.45 -13.94 -17.28
CA LYS A 846 20.52 -13.86 -18.29
C LYS A 846 20.83 -15.21 -18.96
N GLU A 847 20.31 -16.32 -18.44
CA GLU A 847 20.42 -17.60 -19.13
C GLU A 847 19.36 -17.64 -20.23
N PRO A 848 19.73 -17.60 -21.52
CA PRO A 848 18.77 -17.89 -22.57
C PRO A 848 18.19 -19.25 -22.26
N ILE A 849 16.85 -19.36 -22.29
CA ILE A 849 16.18 -20.66 -22.28
C ILE A 849 16.75 -21.41 -23.49
N ALA A 850 17.73 -22.27 -23.24
CA ALA A 850 18.39 -23.00 -24.29
C ALA A 850 17.36 -23.97 -24.85
N CYS A 851 17.01 -23.81 -26.12
CA CYS A 851 16.31 -24.87 -26.82
C CYS A 851 17.22 -26.11 -26.74
N PRO A 852 16.71 -27.27 -26.30
CA PRO A 852 17.53 -28.47 -26.22
C PRO A 852 18.18 -28.73 -27.57
N THR A 853 19.50 -28.95 -27.58
CA THR A 853 20.26 -29.30 -28.79
C THR A 853 19.90 -30.72 -29.21
N LEU A 854 20.09 -31.03 -30.51
CA LEU A 854 19.74 -32.35 -31.09
C LEU A 854 20.36 -33.53 -30.30
N GLU A 855 21.57 -33.36 -29.77
CA GLU A 855 22.27 -34.34 -28.92
C GLU A 855 21.62 -34.54 -27.55
N SER A 856 21.02 -33.51 -26.95
CA SER A 856 20.38 -33.61 -25.62
C SER A 856 19.01 -34.32 -25.63
N LEU A 857 18.44 -34.55 -26.83
CA LEU A 857 17.13 -35.19 -27.03
C LEU A 857 17.25 -36.70 -27.32
N VAL A 858 18.46 -37.17 -27.63
CA VAL A 858 18.76 -38.55 -28.02
C VAL A 858 20.06 -38.98 -27.34
N ASP A 859 20.02 -39.27 -26.04
CA ASP A 859 21.09 -40.01 -25.38
C ASP A 859 20.82 -41.51 -25.55
N ASN A 860 21.22 -42.05 -26.70
CA ASN A 860 21.25 -43.49 -26.95
C ASN A 860 22.66 -44.02 -26.67
N SER A 861 23.27 -43.69 -25.53
CA SER A 861 24.61 -44.22 -25.24
C SER A 861 24.52 -45.74 -25.05
N GLU A 862 25.25 -46.49 -25.87
CA GLU A 862 25.47 -47.93 -25.67
C GLU A 862 26.24 -48.22 -24.36
N LEU A 863 26.95 -47.20 -23.87
CA LEU A 863 27.62 -47.16 -22.59
C LEU A 863 26.61 -47.01 -21.44
N ARG A 864 26.71 -47.91 -20.45
CA ARG A 864 25.76 -48.04 -19.34
C ARG A 864 25.91 -46.95 -18.29
N SER A 865 24.82 -46.64 -17.59
CA SER A 865 24.93 -45.96 -16.30
C SER A 865 25.77 -46.80 -15.33
N ASP A 866 26.55 -46.09 -14.53
CA ASP A 866 27.43 -46.71 -13.55
C ASP A 866 26.61 -47.20 -12.35
N PHE A 867 26.55 -48.52 -12.16
CA PHE A 867 26.00 -49.17 -10.96
C PHE A 867 26.92 -48.89 -9.76
N GLY A 868 26.93 -47.67 -9.23
CA GLY A 868 27.54 -47.34 -7.94
C GLY A 868 29.08 -47.29 -7.86
N THR A 869 29.85 -47.45 -8.95
CA THR A 869 31.33 -47.51 -8.87
C THR A 869 32.02 -46.15 -8.72
N SER A 870 31.34 -45.03 -9.03
CA SER A 870 31.86 -43.67 -8.98
C SER A 870 32.37 -43.20 -7.61
N TYR A 871 32.04 -43.90 -6.53
CA TYR A 871 32.55 -43.63 -5.18
C TYR A 871 33.83 -44.41 -4.83
N TYR A 872 34.33 -45.29 -5.71
CA TYR A 872 35.68 -45.89 -5.59
C TYR A 872 36.81 -44.90 -5.92
N GLY A 873 36.47 -43.68 -6.35
CA GLY A 873 37.43 -42.57 -6.38
C GLY A 873 37.71 -42.14 -4.96
N SER A 874 38.86 -42.57 -4.43
CA SER A 874 39.48 -42.04 -3.21
C SER A 874 39.08 -40.58 -3.00
N SER A 875 38.40 -40.28 -1.89
CA SER A 875 38.52 -38.96 -1.28
C SER A 875 40.02 -38.60 -1.32
N PRO A 876 40.41 -37.40 -1.78
CA PRO A 876 41.81 -37.00 -1.76
C PRO A 876 42.40 -37.01 -0.33
N TYR A 877 41.53 -37.14 0.69
CA TYR A 877 41.87 -37.54 2.05
C TYR A 877 41.58 -39.04 2.24
N GLY A 878 42.63 -39.85 2.17
CA GLY A 878 42.56 -41.31 2.23
C GLY A 878 42.07 -41.85 3.57
N ASP A 879 40.79 -42.20 3.65
CA ASP A 879 40.25 -43.08 4.69
C ASP A 879 39.98 -44.46 4.10
N SER A 880 40.79 -45.44 4.50
CA SER A 880 40.75 -46.84 4.07
C SER A 880 39.78 -47.69 4.90
N ASP A 881 38.69 -47.12 5.38
CA ASP A 881 37.74 -47.83 6.26
C ASP A 881 36.45 -48.20 5.51
N THR A 882 36.57 -49.25 4.68
CA THR A 882 35.46 -49.85 3.89
C THR A 882 34.38 -50.51 4.76
N SER A 883 34.54 -50.48 6.09
CA SER A 883 33.61 -51.03 7.09
C SER A 883 32.50 -50.05 7.48
N SER A 884 32.58 -48.79 7.08
CA SER A 884 31.65 -47.75 7.51
C SER A 884 30.31 -47.74 6.75
N ILE A 885 29.20 -47.72 7.51
CA ILE A 885 27.83 -47.70 6.96
C ILE A 885 27.56 -46.50 6.02
N TYR A 886 28.32 -45.41 6.14
CA TYR A 886 28.21 -44.20 5.31
C TYR A 886 28.93 -44.30 3.96
N GLN A 887 29.76 -45.32 3.71
CA GLN A 887 30.38 -45.56 2.41
C GLN A 887 29.64 -46.61 1.57
N LYS A 888 28.65 -47.30 2.16
CA LYS A 888 27.84 -48.32 1.46
C LYS A 888 26.77 -47.65 0.59
N VAL A 889 26.54 -48.23 -0.58
CA VAL A 889 25.64 -47.71 -1.62
C VAL A 889 24.35 -48.51 -1.69
N TYR A 890 24.38 -49.80 -1.38
CA TYR A 890 23.21 -50.67 -1.42
C TYR A 890 23.07 -51.49 -0.14
N VAL A 891 21.88 -52.01 0.15
CA VAL A 891 21.64 -52.96 1.26
C VAL A 891 21.28 -54.33 0.69
N LEU A 892 21.86 -55.41 1.21
CA LEU A 892 21.57 -56.77 0.75
C LEU A 892 21.35 -57.71 1.93
N GLY A 893 20.29 -58.51 1.88
CA GLY A 893 20.04 -59.55 2.88
C GLY A 893 19.16 -60.70 2.37
N PRO A 894 19.06 -61.81 3.13
CA PRO A 894 19.90 -62.15 4.26
C PRO A 894 21.32 -62.55 3.82
N ALA A 895 22.35 -62.10 4.54
CA ALA A 895 23.75 -62.36 4.21
C ALA A 895 24.09 -63.86 4.10
N SER A 896 23.35 -64.73 4.80
CA SER A 896 23.51 -66.19 4.74
C SER A 896 23.30 -66.78 3.33
N LYS A 897 22.52 -66.12 2.46
CA LYS A 897 22.27 -66.57 1.09
C LYS A 897 23.42 -66.27 0.12
N LEU A 898 24.34 -65.37 0.46
CA LEU A 898 25.52 -65.08 -0.38
C LEU A 898 26.54 -66.22 -0.41
N ASN A 899 26.53 -67.10 0.60
CA ASN A 899 27.41 -68.26 0.66
C ASN A 899 26.95 -69.42 -0.23
N ASP A 900 25.77 -69.31 -0.87
CA ASP A 900 25.30 -70.24 -1.89
C ASP A 900 26.10 -70.02 -3.18
N SER A 901 26.72 -71.09 -3.71
CA SER A 901 27.51 -71.01 -4.94
C SER A 901 26.72 -70.45 -6.11
N THR A 902 25.41 -70.72 -6.17
CA THR A 902 24.55 -70.23 -7.26
C THR A 902 24.33 -68.72 -7.21
N ILE A 903 24.31 -68.14 -6.01
CA ILE A 903 24.13 -66.70 -5.79
C ILE A 903 25.46 -65.97 -5.99
N SER A 904 26.57 -66.57 -5.53
CA SER A 904 27.92 -66.05 -5.79
C SER A 904 28.20 -65.95 -7.30
N ASP A 905 27.81 -66.95 -8.08
CA ASP A 905 27.96 -66.93 -9.54
C ASP A 905 27.12 -65.81 -10.19
N ARG A 906 25.91 -65.54 -9.66
CA ARG A 906 25.05 -64.44 -10.14
C ARG A 906 25.63 -63.06 -9.86
N VAL A 907 26.32 -62.89 -8.73
CA VAL A 907 27.03 -61.63 -8.40
C VAL A 907 28.21 -61.41 -9.36
N GLU A 908 28.92 -62.48 -9.76
CA GLU A 908 30.00 -62.38 -10.75
C GLU A 908 29.46 -62.04 -12.15
N ILE A 909 28.31 -62.61 -12.54
CA ILE A 909 27.60 -62.22 -13.77
C ILE A 909 27.24 -60.73 -13.74
N MET A 910 26.77 -60.21 -12.60
CA MET A 910 26.48 -58.78 -12.44
C MET A 910 27.72 -57.90 -12.62
N ALA A 911 28.86 -58.31 -12.07
CA ALA A 911 30.13 -57.60 -12.23
C ALA A 911 30.59 -57.53 -13.68
N ASN A 912 30.31 -58.58 -14.45
CA ASN A 912 30.58 -58.59 -15.89
C ASN A 912 29.62 -57.66 -16.67
N VAL A 913 28.33 -57.65 -16.33
CA VAL A 913 27.31 -56.77 -16.94
C VAL A 913 27.66 -55.29 -16.70
N TYR A 914 28.09 -54.91 -15.50
CA TYR A 914 28.48 -53.53 -15.14
C TYR A 914 30.01 -53.35 -15.03
N SER A 915 30.77 -54.00 -15.91
CA SER A 915 32.23 -53.90 -15.92
C SER A 915 32.74 -52.59 -16.54
N LYS A 916 33.99 -52.22 -16.21
CA LYS A 916 34.66 -50.99 -16.70
C LYS A 916 34.69 -50.83 -18.22
N ASN A 917 34.55 -51.92 -18.97
CA ASN A 917 34.59 -51.92 -20.43
C ASN A 917 33.24 -51.55 -21.06
N HIS A 918 32.16 -51.53 -20.28
CA HIS A 918 30.79 -51.37 -20.80
C HIS A 918 29.98 -50.23 -20.15
N THR A 919 30.60 -49.45 -19.26
CA THR A 919 29.99 -48.34 -18.50
C THR A 919 30.45 -46.97 -19.02
N LYS A 920 29.57 -45.97 -18.93
CA LYS A 920 29.76 -44.61 -19.43
C LYS A 920 30.82 -43.89 -18.62
N SER A 921 31.96 -43.61 -19.27
CA SER A 921 33.03 -42.81 -18.66
C SER A 921 32.83 -41.33 -18.99
N TYR A 922 32.72 -40.49 -17.96
CA TYR A 922 32.64 -39.03 -18.12
C TYR A 922 34.01 -38.40 -18.45
N SER A 923 35.10 -39.15 -18.28
CA SER A 923 36.48 -38.74 -18.58
C SER A 923 37.32 -39.97 -18.94
N ALA A 924 38.27 -39.84 -19.87
CA ALA A 924 39.20 -40.92 -20.21
C ALA A 924 40.12 -41.32 -19.03
N ASP A 925 40.27 -40.45 -18.03
CA ASP A 925 41.23 -40.64 -16.92
C ASP A 925 40.67 -41.47 -15.74
N TYR A 926 39.35 -41.72 -15.69
CA TYR A 926 38.70 -42.42 -14.57
C TYR A 926 37.62 -43.40 -15.04
N PRO A 927 37.98 -44.61 -15.52
CA PRO A 927 37.01 -45.61 -15.95
C PRO A 927 36.17 -46.09 -14.75
N ARG A 928 34.87 -45.84 -14.80
CA ARG A 928 33.86 -46.35 -13.85
C ARG A 928 33.46 -47.77 -14.26
N GLY A 929 33.16 -48.65 -13.31
CA GLY A 929 32.71 -50.05 -13.51
C GLY A 929 33.44 -51.05 -12.60
N TYR A 930 32.89 -52.25 -12.45
CA TYR A 930 33.47 -53.30 -11.62
C TYR A 930 34.51 -54.13 -12.38
N SER A 931 35.40 -54.77 -11.63
CA SER A 931 36.37 -55.73 -12.16
C SER A 931 36.17 -57.16 -11.65
N ASN A 932 35.47 -57.34 -10.54
CA ASN A 932 35.08 -58.64 -9.99
C ASN A 932 33.85 -58.50 -9.07
N GLY A 933 33.19 -59.60 -8.74
CA GLY A 933 32.03 -59.64 -7.84
C GLY A 933 32.32 -59.20 -6.41
N SER A 934 33.57 -59.32 -5.93
CA SER A 934 33.91 -58.88 -4.57
C SER A 934 33.79 -57.37 -4.38
N GLN A 935 34.09 -56.57 -5.41
CA GLN A 935 33.89 -55.12 -5.38
C GLN A 935 32.42 -54.71 -5.27
N ILE A 936 31.50 -55.53 -5.81
CA ILE A 936 30.06 -55.31 -5.66
C ILE A 936 29.65 -55.54 -4.20
N VAL A 937 30.10 -56.66 -3.61
CA VAL A 937 29.79 -57.01 -2.21
C VAL A 937 30.38 -55.97 -1.23
N GLU A 938 31.56 -55.43 -1.52
CA GLU A 938 32.17 -54.34 -0.72
C GLU A 938 31.34 -53.06 -0.69
N GLN A 939 30.48 -52.82 -1.69
CA GLN A 939 29.58 -51.67 -1.72
C GLN A 939 28.22 -51.92 -1.08
N MET A 940 27.95 -53.15 -0.63
CA MET A 940 26.70 -53.55 0.00
C MET A 940 26.81 -53.57 1.53
N LEU A 941 25.80 -53.03 2.19
CA LEU A 941 25.53 -53.21 3.61
C LEU A 941 24.81 -54.55 3.77
N LEU A 942 25.52 -55.54 4.31
CA LEU A 942 24.98 -56.88 4.53
C LEU A 942 24.16 -56.91 5.82
N VAL A 943 22.90 -57.32 5.72
CA VAL A 943 21.96 -57.45 6.84
C VAL A 943 21.48 -58.89 6.99
N ASN A 944 21.14 -59.29 8.22
CA ASN A 944 20.73 -60.67 8.51
C ASN A 944 19.24 -60.82 8.76
N THR A 945 18.56 -59.76 9.19
CA THR A 945 17.12 -59.76 9.49
C THR A 945 16.35 -58.78 8.62
N TYR A 946 15.05 -59.05 8.42
CA TYR A 946 14.18 -58.16 7.65
C TYR A 946 13.99 -56.79 8.31
N ASP A 947 13.97 -56.73 9.65
CA ASP A 947 13.87 -55.46 10.38
C ASP A 947 15.12 -54.59 10.21
N GLU A 948 16.31 -55.19 10.19
CA GLU A 948 17.55 -54.47 9.85
C GLU A 948 17.51 -53.95 8.42
N PHE A 949 16.94 -54.72 7.48
CA PHE A 949 16.76 -54.30 6.09
C PHE A 949 15.81 -53.12 5.97
N SER A 950 14.62 -53.19 6.58
CA SER A 950 13.58 -52.15 6.50
C SER A 950 14.01 -50.84 7.18
N HIS A 951 14.77 -50.92 8.28
CA HIS A 951 15.30 -49.76 9.00
C HIS A 951 16.68 -49.28 8.54
N ALA A 952 17.32 -49.93 7.56
CA ALA A 952 18.69 -49.60 7.12
C ALA A 952 18.85 -48.13 6.68
N VAL A 953 17.87 -47.60 5.94
CA VAL A 953 17.87 -46.20 5.47
C VAL A 953 17.71 -45.22 6.62
N GLN A 954 16.81 -45.50 7.58
CA GLN A 954 16.59 -44.64 8.74
C GLN A 954 17.84 -44.57 9.63
N ASN A 955 18.50 -45.71 9.82
CA ASN A 955 19.77 -45.78 10.55
C ASN A 955 20.89 -45.05 9.81
N ASN A 956 20.88 -45.07 8.47
CA ASN A 956 21.84 -44.32 7.66
C ASN A 956 21.68 -42.80 7.81
N TRP A 957 20.44 -42.28 7.80
CA TRP A 957 20.18 -40.86 8.10
C TRP A 957 20.72 -40.47 9.47
N LYS A 958 20.44 -41.27 10.51
CA LYS A 958 20.90 -40.99 11.87
C LYS A 958 22.44 -40.99 11.97
N ALA A 959 23.10 -41.99 11.41
CA ALA A 959 24.56 -42.11 11.43
C ALA A 959 25.26 -40.95 10.72
N GLN A 960 24.69 -40.45 9.62
CA GLN A 960 25.22 -39.27 8.94
C GLN A 960 25.06 -37.99 9.76
N ALA A 961 23.98 -37.87 10.55
CA ALA A 961 23.71 -36.66 11.34
C ALA A 961 24.74 -36.55 12.47
N GLU A 962 25.03 -37.68 13.12
CA GLU A 962 26.09 -37.82 14.12
C GLU A 962 27.47 -37.50 13.54
N ARG A 963 27.78 -37.94 12.30
CA ARG A 963 29.09 -37.71 11.65
C ARG A 963 29.41 -36.23 11.43
N TYR A 964 28.41 -35.42 11.06
CA TYR A 964 28.60 -34.00 10.80
C TYR A 964 28.48 -33.13 12.06
N ALA A 965 28.34 -33.72 13.26
CA ALA A 965 28.06 -33.02 14.52
C ALA A 965 26.81 -32.11 14.44
N LEU A 966 25.88 -32.45 13.55
CA LEU A 966 24.63 -31.74 13.31
C LEU A 966 23.52 -32.50 14.05
N GLU A 967 23.61 -32.58 15.38
CA GLU A 967 22.59 -33.27 16.18
C GLU A 967 21.20 -32.61 16.09
N ASP A 968 21.11 -31.33 15.69
CA ASP A 968 19.87 -30.56 15.89
C ASP A 968 19.09 -30.06 14.67
N SER A 969 19.58 -30.03 13.41
CA SER A 969 18.73 -29.46 12.33
C SER A 969 19.23 -29.59 10.87
N PHE A 970 19.91 -30.66 10.47
CA PHE A 970 20.15 -30.89 9.04
C PHE A 970 19.98 -32.36 8.74
N SER A 971 18.89 -32.76 8.08
CA SER A 971 18.75 -34.16 7.65
C SER A 971 19.83 -34.45 6.63
N PRO A 972 20.81 -35.27 6.97
CA PRO A 972 21.80 -35.67 6.00
C PRO A 972 21.15 -36.57 4.95
N TYR A 973 21.72 -36.53 3.75
CA TYR A 973 21.30 -37.39 2.65
C TYR A 973 21.64 -38.85 2.97
N SER A 974 20.69 -39.76 2.71
CA SER A 974 20.99 -41.19 2.69
C SER A 974 22.07 -41.46 1.64
N THR A 975 23.13 -42.17 2.03
CA THR A 975 24.13 -42.67 1.08
C THR A 975 23.67 -43.93 0.36
N LEU A 976 22.67 -44.62 0.92
CA LEU A 976 22.05 -45.78 0.31
C LEU A 976 21.17 -45.34 -0.87
N LYS A 977 21.35 -46.00 -2.01
CA LYS A 977 20.63 -45.78 -3.29
C LYS A 977 19.58 -46.86 -3.59
N GLY A 978 19.66 -48.01 -2.94
CA GLY A 978 18.65 -49.07 -3.00
C GLY A 978 19.03 -50.28 -2.14
N GLY A 979 18.25 -51.36 -2.23
CA GLY A 979 18.55 -52.62 -1.58
C GLY A 979 17.69 -53.79 -2.03
N ILE A 980 18.15 -55.00 -1.73
CA ILE A 980 17.48 -56.26 -2.08
C ILE A 980 17.41 -57.16 -0.86
N TRP A 981 16.23 -57.66 -0.60
CA TRP A 981 15.96 -58.74 0.33
C TRP A 981 15.56 -59.99 -0.45
N LEU A 982 16.37 -61.05 -0.37
CA LEU A 982 16.19 -62.30 -1.12
C LEU A 982 15.08 -63.20 -0.53
N GLY A 983 14.37 -62.73 0.49
CA GLY A 983 13.32 -63.46 1.21
C GLY A 983 13.88 -64.51 2.18
N ASP A 984 13.10 -64.84 3.20
CA ASP A 984 13.34 -65.99 4.09
C ASP A 984 12.03 -66.80 4.28
N LYS A 985 11.89 -67.57 5.37
CA LYS A 985 10.66 -68.35 5.60
C LYS A 985 9.49 -67.49 6.11
N GLU A 986 9.77 -66.28 6.61
CA GLU A 986 8.82 -65.40 7.30
C GLU A 986 8.52 -64.12 6.50
N SER A 987 9.35 -63.79 5.51
CA SER A 987 9.26 -62.59 4.70
C SER A 987 9.41 -62.90 3.20
N THR A 988 8.56 -62.25 2.41
CA THR A 988 8.62 -62.20 0.94
C THR A 988 9.91 -61.51 0.48
N PRO A 989 10.44 -61.85 -0.70
CA PRO A 989 11.51 -61.07 -1.30
C PRO A 989 11.06 -59.61 -1.48
N THR A 990 11.93 -58.64 -1.16
CA THR A 990 11.58 -57.22 -1.16
C THR A 990 12.68 -56.39 -1.80
N ILE A 991 12.31 -55.41 -2.63
CA ILE A 991 13.24 -54.43 -3.21
C ILE A 991 13.05 -53.11 -2.49
N MET A 992 14.14 -52.48 -2.08
CA MET A 992 14.14 -51.15 -1.51
C MET A 992 14.73 -50.19 -2.54
N ALA A 993 14.07 -49.07 -2.81
CA ALA A 993 14.54 -48.18 -3.87
C ALA A 993 14.17 -46.70 -3.64
N ASN A 994 15.09 -45.82 -4.07
CA ASN A 994 14.95 -44.39 -3.87
C ASN A 994 14.07 -43.77 -4.97
N VAL A 995 12.92 -43.21 -4.61
CA VAL A 995 11.96 -42.63 -5.57
C VAL A 995 12.51 -41.38 -6.26
N ARG A 996 13.48 -40.69 -5.65
CA ARG A 996 14.11 -39.50 -6.22
C ARG A 996 15.17 -39.81 -7.27
N GLN A 997 15.68 -41.05 -7.31
CA GLN A 997 16.76 -41.46 -8.20
C GLN A 997 16.37 -42.69 -9.01
N ILE A 998 15.69 -42.43 -10.12
CA ILE A 998 15.02 -43.47 -10.92
C ILE A 998 16.02 -44.33 -11.70
N ASP A 999 17.18 -43.79 -12.03
CA ASP A 999 18.23 -44.53 -12.73
C ASP A 999 18.67 -45.74 -11.91
N TYR A 1000 19.00 -45.52 -10.63
CA TYR A 1000 19.37 -46.60 -9.69
C TYR A 1000 18.21 -47.52 -9.36
N PHE A 1001 16.99 -47.00 -9.44
CA PHE A 1001 15.78 -47.76 -9.22
C PHE A 1001 15.58 -48.85 -10.31
N ALA A 1002 15.78 -48.50 -11.57
CA ALA A 1002 15.71 -49.47 -12.67
C ALA A 1002 16.84 -50.51 -12.57
N GLU A 1003 18.04 -50.07 -12.21
CA GLU A 1003 19.22 -50.92 -12.04
C GLU A 1003 19.10 -51.90 -10.87
N ILE A 1004 18.58 -51.47 -9.70
CA ILE A 1004 18.42 -52.34 -8.53
C ILE A 1004 17.34 -53.41 -8.78
N THR A 1005 16.30 -53.06 -9.55
CA THR A 1005 15.25 -54.00 -9.97
C THR A 1005 15.82 -55.08 -10.88
N ASN A 1006 16.67 -54.70 -11.83
CA ASN A 1006 17.41 -55.65 -12.65
C ASN A 1006 18.35 -56.53 -11.82
N PHE A 1007 19.06 -55.94 -10.87
CA PHE A 1007 19.95 -56.71 -10.00
C PHE A 1007 19.15 -57.76 -9.23
N ALA A 1008 17.98 -57.40 -8.70
CA ALA A 1008 17.06 -58.34 -8.07
C ALA A 1008 16.59 -59.42 -9.06
N ASN A 1009 16.19 -59.04 -10.27
CA ASN A 1009 15.76 -59.98 -11.30
C ASN A 1009 16.86 -60.97 -11.69
N LEU A 1010 18.12 -60.53 -11.82
CA LEU A 1010 19.28 -61.39 -12.03
C LEU A 1010 19.51 -62.33 -10.83
N MET A 1011 19.39 -61.81 -9.61
CA MET A 1011 19.55 -62.59 -8.38
C MET A 1011 18.46 -63.64 -8.21
N PHE A 1012 17.26 -63.45 -8.76
CA PHE A 1012 16.18 -64.43 -8.74
C PHE A 1012 16.20 -65.39 -9.93
N SER A 1013 16.42 -64.90 -11.15
CA SER A 1013 16.27 -65.66 -12.41
C SER A 1013 17.57 -66.18 -13.02
N GLY A 1014 18.72 -65.59 -12.66
CA GLY A 1014 20.02 -65.89 -13.26
C GLY A 1014 20.22 -65.34 -14.69
N MET A 1015 19.28 -64.57 -15.22
CA MET A 1015 19.36 -64.01 -16.57
C MET A 1015 20.05 -62.63 -16.57
N PRO A 1016 21.11 -62.42 -17.37
CA PRO A 1016 21.77 -61.12 -17.46
C PRO A 1016 20.92 -60.14 -18.26
N ILE A 1017 20.36 -59.15 -17.57
CA ILE A 1017 19.59 -58.04 -18.16
C ILE A 1017 20.25 -56.72 -17.74
N SER A 1018 20.61 -55.92 -18.74
CA SER A 1018 21.10 -54.55 -18.58
C SER A 1018 19.98 -53.58 -18.92
N THR A 1019 19.62 -52.73 -17.95
CA THR A 1019 18.63 -51.67 -18.14
C THR A 1019 19.26 -50.33 -17.82
N ALA A 1020 19.03 -49.38 -18.72
CA ALA A 1020 19.29 -47.97 -18.47
C ALA A 1020 17.95 -47.22 -18.41
N PHE A 1021 17.92 -46.09 -17.70
CA PHE A 1021 16.79 -45.17 -17.74
C PHE A 1021 17.22 -43.85 -18.36
N ASP A 1022 16.33 -43.25 -19.14
CA ASP A 1022 16.48 -41.89 -19.65
C ASP A 1022 15.12 -41.18 -19.60
N ASN A 1023 15.12 -39.86 -19.40
CA ASN A 1023 13.87 -39.11 -19.37
C ASN A 1023 13.36 -38.87 -20.81
N PHE A 1024 12.06 -38.64 -20.96
CA PHE A 1024 11.55 -38.11 -22.22
C PHE A 1024 12.14 -36.73 -22.52
N ALA A 1025 12.31 -36.44 -23.80
CA ALA A 1025 12.67 -35.12 -24.31
C ALA A 1025 11.75 -34.05 -23.69
N SER A 1026 12.35 -33.12 -22.96
CA SER A 1026 11.59 -32.13 -22.21
C SER A 1026 11.61 -30.76 -22.86
N THR A 1027 10.43 -30.15 -22.97
CA THR A 1027 10.29 -28.71 -23.26
C THR A 1027 10.15 -27.88 -21.98
N THR A 1028 10.32 -28.50 -20.80
CA THR A 1028 10.21 -27.80 -19.53
C THR A 1028 11.29 -26.73 -19.44
N ILE A 1029 10.87 -25.51 -19.15
CA ILE A 1029 11.76 -24.44 -18.71
C ILE A 1029 12.47 -24.98 -17.44
N PRO A 1030 13.80 -24.85 -17.30
CA PRO A 1030 14.53 -25.37 -16.15
C PRO A 1030 13.84 -25.02 -14.84
N SER A 1031 13.80 -25.97 -13.92
CA SER A 1031 13.08 -25.96 -12.63
C SER A 1031 13.44 -24.82 -11.66
N LEU A 1032 14.25 -23.85 -12.09
CA LEU A 1032 14.61 -22.67 -11.30
C LEU A 1032 13.44 -21.68 -11.10
N ILE A 1033 12.35 -21.78 -11.86
CA ILE A 1033 11.20 -20.89 -11.72
C ILE A 1033 9.92 -21.71 -11.63
N ASP A 1034 9.51 -22.04 -10.41
CA ASP A 1034 8.11 -22.35 -10.16
C ASP A 1034 7.27 -21.12 -10.57
N PHE A 1035 6.47 -21.26 -11.63
CA PHE A 1035 5.64 -20.17 -12.16
C PHE A 1035 4.52 -19.77 -11.21
N THR A 1036 4.19 -20.62 -10.24
CA THR A 1036 3.12 -20.40 -9.28
C THR A 1036 3.39 -19.18 -8.38
N PRO A 1037 4.62 -19.01 -7.85
CA PRO A 1037 5.15 -17.75 -7.34
C PRO A 1037 4.97 -16.51 -8.23
N LEU A 1038 5.34 -16.59 -9.51
CA LEU A 1038 5.25 -15.47 -10.44
C LEU A 1038 3.78 -15.07 -10.68
N MET A 1039 2.90 -16.05 -10.84
CA MET A 1039 1.46 -15.86 -10.94
C MET A 1039 0.90 -15.21 -9.68
N PHE A 1040 1.33 -15.64 -8.49
CA PHE A 1040 0.94 -15.00 -7.24
C PHE A 1040 1.41 -13.55 -7.16
N ILE A 1041 2.65 -13.24 -7.55
CA ILE A 1041 3.14 -11.85 -7.58
C ILE A 1041 2.28 -10.99 -8.50
N VAL A 1042 1.88 -11.52 -9.66
CA VAL A 1042 0.99 -10.83 -10.60
C VAL A 1042 -0.42 -10.64 -10.01
N TYR A 1043 -1.04 -11.69 -9.47
CA TYR A 1043 -2.39 -11.60 -8.89
C TYR A 1043 -2.42 -10.75 -7.61
N TYR A 1044 -1.44 -10.90 -6.74
CA TYR A 1044 -1.29 -10.10 -5.54
C TYR A 1044 -0.99 -8.63 -5.90
N GLY A 1045 -0.13 -8.38 -6.89
CA GLY A 1045 0.09 -7.05 -7.44
C GLY A 1045 -1.19 -6.41 -7.98
N LEU A 1046 -2.03 -7.17 -8.68
CA LEU A 1046 -3.34 -6.72 -9.15
C LEU A 1046 -4.31 -6.41 -7.98
N ILE A 1047 -4.33 -7.24 -6.94
CA ILE A 1047 -5.12 -7.01 -5.72
C ILE A 1047 -4.64 -5.75 -4.98
N MET A 1048 -3.32 -5.54 -4.88
CA MET A 1048 -2.73 -4.36 -4.23
C MET A 1048 -2.94 -3.07 -5.05
N CYS A 1049 -2.96 -3.16 -6.38
CA CYS A 1049 -3.41 -2.05 -7.24
C CYS A 1049 -4.86 -1.66 -6.92
N TRP A 1050 -5.73 -2.63 -6.66
CA TRP A 1050 -7.11 -2.38 -6.21
C TRP A 1050 -7.18 -1.72 -4.83
N TYR A 1051 -6.31 -2.15 -3.90
CA TYR A 1051 -6.19 -1.57 -2.55
C TYR A 1051 -5.82 -0.07 -2.57
N VAL A 1052 -4.82 0.32 -3.36
CA VAL A 1052 -4.44 1.74 -3.53
C VAL A 1052 -5.56 2.53 -4.21
N THR A 1053 -6.26 1.93 -5.19
CA THR A 1053 -7.39 2.57 -5.89
C THR A 1053 -8.59 2.80 -4.96
N PHE A 1054 -8.89 1.85 -4.07
CA PHE A 1054 -9.92 1.98 -3.04
C PHE A 1054 -9.62 3.15 -2.09
N LEU A 1055 -8.35 3.33 -1.70
CA LEU A 1055 -7.93 4.46 -0.87
C LEU A 1055 -7.99 5.80 -1.64
N ILE A 1056 -7.54 5.84 -2.89
CA ILE A 1056 -7.60 7.03 -3.76
C ILE A 1056 -9.05 7.51 -3.97
N LEU A 1057 -10.02 6.59 -4.08
CA LEU A 1057 -11.44 6.91 -4.24
C LEU A 1057 -12.17 7.25 -2.92
N SER A 1058 -11.60 6.92 -1.75
CA SER A 1058 -12.27 7.07 -0.46
C SER A 1058 -12.25 8.52 0.07
N ASN A 1059 -12.96 9.44 -0.58
CA ASN A 1059 -13.29 10.70 0.09
C ASN A 1059 -14.48 10.48 1.03
N THR A 1060 -14.16 10.51 2.32
CA THR A 1060 -14.95 10.22 3.53
C THR A 1060 -16.09 11.21 3.85
N GLU A 1061 -16.91 11.59 2.87
CA GLU A 1061 -18.24 12.17 3.13
C GLU A 1061 -19.35 11.37 2.44
N GLN A 1062 -19.13 10.85 1.22
CA GLN A 1062 -20.18 10.14 0.48
C GLN A 1062 -20.36 8.68 0.92
N VAL A 1063 -19.28 7.96 1.24
CA VAL A 1063 -19.39 6.57 1.75
C VAL A 1063 -19.95 6.55 3.17
N THR A 1064 -19.61 7.55 3.99
CA THR A 1064 -20.17 7.71 5.33
C THR A 1064 -21.65 8.11 5.27
N GLN A 1065 -22.06 8.96 4.31
CA GLN A 1065 -23.49 9.22 4.06
C GLN A 1065 -24.23 8.00 3.50
N LEU A 1066 -23.58 7.12 2.75
CA LEU A 1066 -24.16 5.85 2.30
C LEU A 1066 -24.35 4.86 3.45
N PHE A 1067 -23.37 4.72 4.34
CA PHE A 1067 -23.50 3.87 5.53
C PHE A 1067 -24.41 4.49 6.60
N ASP A 1068 -24.31 5.79 6.89
CA ASP A 1068 -25.24 6.50 7.80
C ASP A 1068 -26.66 6.52 7.21
N GLY A 1069 -26.79 6.65 5.88
CA GLY A 1069 -28.06 6.54 5.16
C GLY A 1069 -28.65 5.13 5.28
N ALA A 1070 -27.85 4.08 5.05
CA ALA A 1070 -28.27 2.70 5.25
C ALA A 1070 -28.64 2.41 6.72
N TYR A 1071 -27.89 2.97 7.68
CA TYR A 1071 -28.12 2.83 9.12
C TYR A 1071 -29.36 3.62 9.60
N MET A 1072 -29.68 4.77 8.99
CA MET A 1072 -30.93 5.50 9.23
C MET A 1072 -32.14 4.84 8.58
N ILE A 1073 -31.98 4.24 7.40
CA ILE A 1073 -33.03 3.44 6.73
C ILE A 1073 -33.35 2.20 7.58
N LEU A 1074 -32.34 1.54 8.15
CA LEU A 1074 -32.51 0.42 9.08
C LEU A 1074 -33.13 0.81 10.43
N ASN A 1075 -33.04 2.09 10.84
CA ASN A 1075 -33.61 2.60 12.10
C ASN A 1075 -34.93 3.39 11.93
N GLY A 1076 -35.59 3.30 10.78
CA GLY A 1076 -36.98 3.74 10.62
C GLY A 1076 -37.25 5.25 10.71
N ALA A 1077 -36.27 6.11 10.42
CA ALA A 1077 -36.53 7.55 10.33
C ALA A 1077 -37.12 7.91 8.96
N ARG A 1078 -38.38 8.38 8.92
CA ARG A 1078 -39.08 8.83 7.71
C ARG A 1078 -38.29 9.90 6.94
N ALA A 1079 -38.20 9.71 5.63
CA ALA A 1079 -37.46 10.53 4.67
C ALA A 1079 -38.12 11.88 4.28
N ASP A 1080 -39.17 12.33 4.98
CA ASP A 1080 -40.03 13.44 4.53
C ASP A 1080 -39.52 14.86 4.83
N ARG A 1081 -38.21 15.07 5.08
CA ARG A 1081 -37.66 16.41 5.40
C ARG A 1081 -36.43 16.83 4.60
N PHE A 1082 -36.36 16.42 3.34
CA PHE A 1082 -35.42 17.00 2.37
C PHE A 1082 -36.17 17.32 1.07
N VAL A 1083 -36.94 18.40 1.09
CA VAL A 1083 -37.32 19.18 -0.10
C VAL A 1083 -36.86 20.61 0.14
#